data_AF-A0A4S4LUA4-F1
#
_entry.id   AF-A0A4S4LUA4-F1
#
_cell.length_a   1.000
_cell.length_b   1.000
_cell.length_c   1.000
_cell.angle_alpha   90.00
_cell.angle_beta   90.00
_cell.angle_gamma   90.00
#
_symmetry.space_group_name_H-M   'P 1'
#
loop_
_entity.id
_entity.type
_entity.pdbx_description
1 polymer ?
#
loop_
_entity_poly.entity_id
_entity_poly.type
_entity_poly.pdbx_seq_one_letter_code
_entity_poly.pdbx_strand_id
1 'polypeptide(L)'
;MSQLDPSAIYQPKRRGRPVGSKKVDPQSMTPEQYATYQEKRLRNNAAQQKHKEKMAAQKDPLVKANATAGSSTSDKRRADRSPSPSFKRRRVDSASKEPVVSSSGQVVGHGQRSLSPSARRSPSTSDGRRFLSAQEVFSFLELVKRDPGKANQLSADFFGRAIDEGFENGPQVGMPSPVLEAGQPRLPNGFVDRPACPPASPPAFPRASPDESAPVSARACLPPFRPSQDSAAQFHVNASETSLYFESRDTSIRRQSVGQTSPTRLSAGVQTGQPTSSTAVQTTPTVGQTSPTRLSAGVQTVQPMSSTAVQTTATTPSTAPHPVATSLATAPTPSGYGGATPYVLDLTRVEGQEILVGAEVVDWPGGVKTKGPYLRDEEGRNSLNYDFDYVKSLSEAVIPASQSPFYTELQYTRGLPDTVLVCDVQRALQRGHFVLVKDYPSTLHADDIEWTEDSLYNHFSLPMQHARLRLEARIKYVEEYKKIQKLKAAKKNKAKMHKMPELVCHTYITMADITRNILTGKHVAALLDAPSVDNVGLPFMKHLDDAYSSMYRTNNSVDEFRTSVSLDVQHAQSWLLYHFPGFHTYPHYDSHAYGTVIKVVKGVKMWVFEYSPETATARTKRDFYDAMSVHRGTEQVFTGDDVARYLVVAREGDILIQGPGQWHEVYTPQPAITTGGHFFSIDTMHMTEAMLRYDFATKGEETNHSHDSVRMALYAMMNGLRDNPRNVYSKKSLAALCRLVIQPEEYFRGKVEDPDLVVKKKKKKSEMPAAMVVMADVELAIKNAKDLLARLDVRAPSDEWDIVLGDGFYDPGEDIDISEIRHDLW
;
A
#
# COMPACT_ATOMS: atom_id res chain seq x y z
N MET A 1 -37.01 -27.11 72.61
CA MET A 1 -36.26 -27.97 71.66
C MET A 1 -37.07 -28.07 70.38
N SER A 2 -36.39 -28.14 69.23
CA SER A 2 -36.88 -28.51 67.87
C SER A 2 -38.09 -27.78 67.24
N GLN A 3 -37.82 -27.26 66.02
CA GLN A 3 -38.66 -27.21 64.81
C GLN A 3 -39.62 -26.03 64.48
N LEU A 4 -39.39 -25.54 63.24
CA LEU A 4 -40.30 -25.05 62.19
C LEU A 4 -40.92 -23.63 62.21
N ASP A 5 -40.56 -22.88 61.15
CA ASP A 5 -41.33 -22.01 60.21
C ASP A 5 -42.50 -21.14 60.74
N PRO A 6 -42.57 -19.83 60.37
CA PRO A 6 -43.32 -19.48 59.15
C PRO A 6 -42.88 -18.20 58.37
N SER A 7 -42.94 -18.26 57.01
CA SER A 7 -43.47 -17.19 56.11
C SER A 7 -42.68 -15.85 55.97
N ALA A 8 -42.83 -14.99 54.93
CA ALA A 8 -43.41 -15.09 53.58
C ALA A 8 -43.01 -13.88 52.68
N ILE A 9 -42.82 -14.14 51.37
CA ILE A 9 -43.15 -13.29 50.19
C ILE A 9 -42.52 -11.87 50.07
N TYR A 10 -41.65 -11.66 49.05
CA TYR A 10 -41.98 -10.96 47.77
C TYR A 10 -40.75 -10.97 46.81
N GLN A 11 -40.90 -11.45 45.57
CA GLN A 11 -39.91 -11.24 44.50
C GLN A 11 -40.59 -10.90 43.15
N PRO A 12 -40.17 -9.83 42.45
CA PRO A 12 -40.74 -9.46 41.15
C PRO A 12 -40.04 -10.15 39.96
N LYS A 13 -40.83 -10.44 38.93
CA LYS A 13 -40.44 -11.13 37.69
C LYS A 13 -39.38 -10.34 36.90
N ARG A 14 -38.33 -11.03 36.40
CA ARG A 14 -37.55 -10.58 35.22
C ARG A 14 -37.80 -11.50 34.03
N ARG A 15 -38.07 -10.89 32.86
CA ARG A 15 -38.29 -11.60 31.59
C ARG A 15 -36.96 -12.01 30.98
N GLY A 16 -36.75 -13.32 30.76
CA GLY A 16 -35.61 -13.83 29.98
C GLY A 16 -35.83 -13.67 28.47
N ARG A 17 -34.74 -13.41 27.72
CA ARG A 17 -34.69 -13.64 26.26
C ARG A 17 -34.64 -15.16 25.98
N PRO A 18 -35.22 -15.65 24.87
CA PRO A 18 -35.18 -17.07 24.54
C PRO A 18 -33.76 -17.50 24.12
N VAL A 19 -33.25 -18.55 24.77
CA VAL A 19 -32.05 -19.28 24.36
C VAL A 19 -32.33 -20.05 23.07
N GLY A 20 -31.30 -20.25 22.23
CA GLY A 20 -31.43 -20.84 20.90
C GLY A 20 -32.16 -22.18 20.87
N SER A 21 -33.00 -22.38 19.86
CA SER A 21 -33.80 -23.59 19.67
C SER A 21 -32.91 -24.83 19.48
N LYS A 22 -32.86 -25.71 20.49
CA LYS A 22 -32.35 -27.08 20.31
C LYS A 22 -33.12 -27.74 19.16
N LYS A 23 -32.42 -28.39 18.24
CA LYS A 23 -33.05 -29.28 17.25
C LYS A 23 -33.71 -30.42 18.02
N VAL A 24 -35.04 -30.50 17.98
CA VAL A 24 -35.78 -31.64 18.53
C VAL A 24 -35.62 -32.80 17.55
N ASP A 25 -35.19 -33.95 18.05
CA ASP A 25 -35.11 -35.17 17.26
C ASP A 25 -36.52 -35.64 16.89
N PRO A 26 -36.90 -35.73 15.60
CA PRO A 26 -38.23 -36.18 15.20
C PRO A 26 -38.58 -37.60 15.69
N GLN A 27 -37.59 -38.44 16.03
CA GLN A 27 -37.82 -39.78 16.60
C GLN A 27 -38.26 -39.76 18.07
N SER A 28 -38.08 -38.64 18.78
CA SER A 28 -38.53 -38.46 20.17
C SER A 28 -39.89 -37.77 20.31
N MET A 29 -40.56 -37.45 19.20
CA MET A 29 -41.87 -36.82 19.19
C MET A 29 -43.00 -37.86 19.29
N THR A 30 -44.08 -37.53 20.01
CA THR A 30 -45.34 -38.29 19.89
C THR A 30 -45.92 -38.14 18.48
N PRO A 31 -46.78 -39.06 18.00
CA PRO A 31 -47.37 -38.96 16.66
C PRO A 31 -48.07 -37.62 16.38
N GLU A 32 -48.73 -37.03 17.38
CA GLU A 32 -49.43 -35.73 17.27
C GLU A 32 -48.44 -34.55 17.22
N GLN A 33 -47.36 -34.61 18.00
CA GLN A 33 -46.26 -33.65 17.92
C GLN A 33 -45.56 -33.71 16.56
N TYR A 34 -45.35 -34.93 16.03
CA TYR A 34 -44.76 -35.16 14.72
C TYR A 34 -45.67 -34.65 13.59
N ALA A 35 -46.98 -34.90 13.66
CA ALA A 35 -47.96 -34.36 12.71
C ALA A 35 -47.94 -32.81 12.71
N THR A 36 -47.99 -32.20 13.91
CA THR A 36 -47.90 -30.74 14.08
C THR A 36 -46.58 -30.18 13.54
N TYR A 37 -45.47 -30.88 13.76
CA TYR A 37 -44.15 -30.54 13.24
C TYR A 37 -44.10 -30.60 11.70
N GLN A 38 -44.66 -31.65 11.09
CA GLN A 38 -44.71 -31.79 9.63
C GLN A 38 -45.63 -30.73 9.00
N GLU A 39 -46.78 -30.40 9.60
CA GLU A 39 -47.64 -29.33 9.09
C GLU A 39 -46.93 -27.97 9.13
N LYS A 40 -46.24 -27.66 10.23
CA LYS A 40 -45.43 -26.44 10.37
C LYS A 40 -44.27 -26.40 9.37
N ARG A 41 -43.63 -27.55 9.10
CA ARG A 41 -42.58 -27.70 8.08
C ARG A 41 -43.12 -27.47 6.67
N LEU A 42 -44.28 -28.02 6.33
CA LEU A 42 -44.96 -27.81 5.04
C LEU A 42 -45.34 -26.34 4.83
N ARG A 43 -45.94 -25.69 5.85
CA ARG A 43 -46.24 -24.24 5.81
C ARG A 43 -44.98 -23.39 5.60
N ASN A 44 -43.88 -23.71 6.29
CA ASN A 44 -42.60 -23.01 6.12
C ASN A 44 -42.00 -23.22 4.72
N ASN A 45 -42.06 -24.44 4.19
CA ASN A 45 -41.59 -24.74 2.84
C ASN A 45 -42.41 -23.97 1.78
N ALA A 46 -43.74 -23.93 1.92
CA ALA A 46 -44.62 -23.17 1.03
C ALA A 46 -44.34 -21.65 1.10
N ALA A 47 -44.04 -21.11 2.29
CA ALA A 47 -43.63 -19.72 2.44
C ALA A 47 -42.28 -19.41 1.77
N GLN A 48 -41.28 -20.31 1.91
CA GLN A 48 -40.00 -20.18 1.22
C GLN A 48 -40.14 -20.30 -0.30
N GLN A 49 -41.02 -21.18 -0.78
CA GLN A 49 -41.31 -21.36 -2.20
C GLN A 49 -41.94 -20.09 -2.79
N LYS A 50 -42.99 -19.52 -2.15
CA LYS A 50 -43.56 -18.22 -2.52
C LYS A 50 -42.54 -17.08 -2.48
N HIS A 51 -41.60 -17.09 -1.55
CA HIS A 51 -40.54 -16.09 -1.51
C HIS A 51 -39.56 -16.24 -2.70
N LYS A 52 -39.17 -17.46 -3.06
CA LYS A 52 -38.37 -17.73 -4.26
C LYS A 52 -39.08 -17.31 -5.54
N GLU A 53 -40.38 -17.63 -5.67
CA GLU A 53 -41.21 -17.22 -6.81
C GLU A 53 -41.31 -15.69 -6.92
N LYS A 54 -41.48 -14.98 -5.80
CA LYS A 54 -41.44 -13.51 -5.76
C LYS A 54 -40.08 -12.94 -6.19
N MET A 55 -38.98 -13.54 -5.75
CA MET A 55 -37.62 -13.12 -6.13
C MET A 55 -37.30 -13.45 -7.60
N ALA A 56 -37.86 -14.53 -8.16
CA ALA A 56 -37.75 -14.86 -9.58
C ALA A 56 -38.57 -13.88 -10.44
N ALA A 57 -39.81 -13.59 -10.06
CA ALA A 57 -40.66 -12.60 -10.72
C ALA A 57 -40.08 -11.18 -10.69
N GLN A 58 -39.29 -10.83 -9.67
CA GLN A 58 -38.55 -9.56 -9.61
C GLN A 58 -37.32 -9.50 -10.53
N LYS A 59 -36.82 -10.63 -11.05
CA LYS A 59 -35.69 -10.68 -12.00
C LYS A 59 -36.13 -10.66 -13.47
N ASP A 60 -37.34 -11.13 -13.77
CA ASP A 60 -37.85 -11.26 -15.14
C ASP A 60 -38.03 -9.94 -15.95
N PRO A 61 -38.24 -8.74 -15.35
CA PRO A 61 -38.33 -7.49 -16.12
C PRO A 61 -37.02 -7.07 -16.81
N LEU A 62 -35.88 -7.53 -16.31
CA LEU A 62 -34.55 -7.17 -16.84
C LEU A 62 -34.05 -8.13 -17.93
N VAL A 63 -34.63 -9.32 -18.06
CA VAL A 63 -34.21 -10.32 -19.06
C VAL A 63 -35.03 -10.21 -20.35
N LYS A 64 -36.32 -9.83 -20.25
CA LYS A 64 -37.21 -9.67 -21.42
C LYS A 64 -36.93 -8.42 -22.29
N ALA A 65 -36.03 -7.54 -21.86
CA ALA A 65 -35.53 -6.44 -22.71
C ALA A 65 -34.47 -6.89 -23.74
N ASN A 66 -33.74 -7.97 -23.47
CA ASN A 66 -32.54 -8.36 -24.24
C ASN A 66 -32.69 -9.68 -25.03
N ALA A 67 -33.91 -10.20 -25.19
CA ALA A 67 -34.18 -11.48 -25.85
C ALA A 67 -34.71 -11.37 -27.29
N THR A 68 -34.66 -10.18 -27.90
CA THR A 68 -35.25 -9.91 -29.24
C THR A 68 -34.27 -9.28 -30.24
N ALA A 69 -33.00 -9.69 -30.16
CA ALA A 69 -31.99 -9.61 -31.22
C ALA A 69 -30.89 -10.63 -30.87
N GLY A 70 -30.34 -11.44 -31.76
CA GLY A 70 -30.67 -11.69 -33.16
C GLY A 70 -29.72 -12.76 -33.68
N SER A 71 -30.18 -14.02 -33.76
CA SER A 71 -29.40 -15.12 -34.34
C SER A 71 -29.80 -15.32 -35.79
N SER A 72 -28.96 -14.88 -36.73
CA SER A 72 -29.04 -15.34 -38.12
C SER A 72 -27.70 -15.18 -38.82
N THR A 73 -27.20 -16.30 -39.34
CA THR A 73 -26.07 -16.44 -40.25
C THR A 73 -26.14 -15.50 -41.45
N SER A 74 -24.99 -14.98 -41.85
CA SER A 74 -24.81 -14.21 -43.09
C SER A 74 -24.97 -15.06 -44.35
N ASP A 75 -25.93 -14.77 -45.22
CA ASP A 75 -25.75 -15.01 -46.66
C ASP A 75 -26.53 -14.04 -47.57
N LYS A 76 -25.81 -13.57 -48.60
CA LYS A 76 -26.17 -12.92 -49.88
C LYS A 76 -27.56 -12.28 -50.16
N ARG A 77 -27.43 -11.07 -50.76
CA ARG A 77 -28.20 -10.43 -51.87
C ARG A 77 -29.44 -9.53 -51.60
N ARG A 78 -29.17 -8.23 -51.82
CA ARG A 78 -29.79 -7.32 -52.83
C ARG A 78 -31.26 -6.84 -52.70
N ALA A 79 -31.38 -5.50 -52.84
CA ALA A 79 -32.48 -4.71 -53.45
C ALA A 79 -33.49 -3.95 -52.54
N ASP A 80 -33.46 -2.63 -52.74
CA ASP A 80 -34.57 -1.66 -52.84
C ASP A 80 -35.55 -1.31 -51.69
N ARG A 81 -35.54 0.01 -51.41
CA ARG A 81 -36.69 0.93 -51.20
C ARG A 81 -37.39 1.06 -49.83
N SER A 82 -37.10 2.23 -49.24
CA SER A 82 -38.10 3.25 -48.87
C SER A 82 -38.77 3.20 -47.47
N PRO A 83 -39.22 4.36 -46.93
CA PRO A 83 -39.05 4.64 -45.49
C PRO A 83 -40.34 4.92 -44.70
N SER A 84 -40.27 4.78 -43.37
CA SER A 84 -41.14 5.39 -42.34
C SER A 84 -40.77 4.92 -40.93
N PRO A 85 -41.23 5.55 -39.83
CA PRO A 85 -41.59 6.96 -39.65
C PRO A 85 -40.97 7.60 -38.39
N SER A 86 -41.15 8.91 -38.22
CA SER A 86 -40.75 9.66 -37.03
C SER A 86 -41.54 9.28 -35.76
N PHE A 87 -40.85 9.11 -34.63
CA PHE A 87 -41.49 8.98 -33.31
C PHE A 87 -41.28 10.22 -32.45
N LYS A 88 -42.37 10.74 -31.87
CA LYS A 88 -42.40 11.98 -31.08
C LYS A 88 -41.88 11.72 -29.65
N ARG A 89 -40.94 12.55 -29.18
CA ARG A 89 -40.54 12.62 -27.76
C ARG A 89 -41.72 13.07 -26.88
N ARG A 90 -41.89 12.42 -25.73
CA ARG A 90 -42.81 12.86 -24.68
C ARG A 90 -41.99 13.47 -23.54
N ARG A 91 -42.18 14.77 -23.29
CA ARG A 91 -41.53 15.52 -22.21
C ARG A 91 -42.21 15.15 -20.88
N VAL A 92 -41.43 14.98 -19.81
CA VAL A 92 -41.94 14.85 -18.43
C VAL A 92 -41.15 15.82 -17.57
N ASP A 93 -41.78 16.94 -17.23
CA ASP A 93 -41.26 17.89 -16.27
C ASP A 93 -41.75 17.47 -14.87
N SER A 94 -40.89 17.47 -13.85
CA SER A 94 -41.26 17.20 -12.46
C SER A 94 -40.71 18.29 -11.53
N ALA A 95 -41.62 19.11 -11.02
CA ALA A 95 -41.30 20.29 -10.21
C ALA A 95 -40.91 19.95 -8.75
N SER A 96 -40.11 20.83 -8.16
CA SER A 96 -39.76 20.86 -6.74
C SER A 96 -40.95 21.22 -5.84
N LYS A 97 -40.87 20.82 -4.56
CA LYS A 97 -41.76 21.29 -3.49
C LYS A 97 -40.96 21.79 -2.30
N GLU A 98 -41.20 23.04 -1.92
CA GLU A 98 -40.80 23.61 -0.63
C GLU A 98 -41.83 23.25 0.47
N PRO A 99 -41.43 23.23 1.75
CA PRO A 99 -42.35 23.13 2.88
C PRO A 99 -42.81 24.50 3.40
N VAL A 100 -44.09 24.59 3.73
CA VAL A 100 -44.79 25.81 4.18
C VAL A 100 -44.60 26.06 5.69
N VAL A 101 -44.46 27.33 6.08
CA VAL A 101 -44.46 27.82 7.47
C VAL A 101 -45.88 27.81 8.04
N SER A 102 -46.06 27.37 9.29
CA SER A 102 -47.28 27.64 10.08
C SER A 102 -46.94 28.30 11.41
N SER A 103 -47.75 29.28 11.79
CA SER A 103 -47.61 30.11 12.98
C SER A 103 -48.80 29.94 13.95
N SER A 104 -48.68 30.58 15.12
CA SER A 104 -49.68 30.81 16.19
C SER A 104 -49.59 29.95 17.46
N GLY A 105 -49.65 30.61 18.63
CA GLY A 105 -49.61 29.98 19.96
C GLY A 105 -49.16 30.93 21.08
N GLN A 106 -50.10 31.45 21.87
CA GLN A 106 -49.93 32.50 22.90
C GLN A 106 -50.94 32.21 24.05
N VAL A 107 -50.89 32.72 25.30
CA VAL A 107 -50.16 33.81 25.99
C VAL A 107 -49.88 33.37 27.47
N VAL A 108 -49.19 34.21 28.28
CA VAL A 108 -49.10 34.16 29.78
C VAL A 108 -48.10 33.12 30.35
N GLY A 109 -47.28 33.39 31.39
CA GLY A 109 -47.07 34.61 32.20
C GLY A 109 -45.98 34.46 33.30
N HIS A 110 -45.90 35.43 34.22
CA HIS A 110 -44.82 35.66 35.19
C HIS A 110 -44.38 34.49 36.10
N GLY A 111 -43.10 34.52 36.51
CA GLY A 111 -42.62 33.77 37.68
C GLY A 111 -41.12 33.94 38.00
N GLN A 112 -40.68 35.07 38.57
CA GLN A 112 -39.37 35.13 39.25
C GLN A 112 -39.40 34.29 40.52
N ARG A 113 -38.46 33.35 40.70
CA ARG A 113 -38.02 32.88 42.02
C ARG A 113 -36.53 32.55 42.03
N SER A 114 -35.87 32.93 43.12
CA SER A 114 -34.49 32.59 43.42
C SER A 114 -34.35 31.11 43.79
N LEU A 115 -33.15 30.56 43.57
CA LEU A 115 -32.78 29.23 44.05
C LEU A 115 -31.53 29.31 44.94
N SER A 116 -31.75 29.04 46.23
CA SER A 116 -30.72 28.74 47.22
C SER A 116 -30.15 27.32 46.97
N PRO A 117 -28.91 27.01 47.41
CA PRO A 117 -28.27 25.73 47.08
C PRO A 117 -28.80 24.58 47.94
N SER A 118 -29.35 23.54 47.29
CA SER A 118 -29.74 22.28 47.95
C SER A 118 -28.73 21.15 47.72
N ALA A 119 -28.41 20.43 48.79
CA ALA A 119 -27.35 19.42 48.89
C ALA A 119 -27.27 18.39 47.75
N ARG A 120 -26.03 18.01 47.40
CA ARG A 120 -25.72 16.83 46.57
C ARG A 120 -26.28 15.56 47.23
N ARG A 121 -27.11 14.81 46.49
CA ARG A 121 -27.28 13.37 46.72
C ARG A 121 -26.32 12.60 45.82
N SER A 122 -25.50 11.75 46.41
CA SER A 122 -24.68 10.78 45.68
C SER A 122 -25.57 9.71 45.02
N PRO A 123 -25.33 9.30 43.76
CA PRO A 123 -26.01 8.14 43.20
C PRO A 123 -25.49 6.85 43.85
N SER A 124 -26.39 6.00 44.32
CA SER A 124 -26.06 4.69 44.89
C SER A 124 -25.72 3.68 43.79
N THR A 125 -24.50 3.17 43.80
CA THR A 125 -24.06 2.07 42.92
C THR A 125 -24.60 0.73 43.44
N SER A 126 -25.79 0.32 43.00
CA SER A 126 -26.39 -0.98 43.33
C SER A 126 -26.08 -2.05 42.29
N ASP A 127 -24.80 -2.26 42.01
CA ASP A 127 -24.30 -3.47 41.34
C ASP A 127 -22.88 -3.73 41.88
N GLY A 128 -22.75 -4.73 42.77
CA GLY A 128 -21.56 -4.97 43.59
C GLY A 128 -20.40 -5.64 42.85
N ARG A 129 -20.11 -5.21 41.61
CA ARG A 129 -18.98 -5.72 40.82
C ARG A 129 -17.73 -4.92 41.14
N ARG A 130 -16.71 -5.60 41.64
CA ARG A 130 -15.43 -5.00 42.03
C ARG A 130 -14.37 -5.39 41.02
N PHE A 131 -14.11 -4.50 40.07
CA PHE A 131 -13.10 -4.67 39.02
C PHE A 131 -11.75 -5.15 39.57
N LEU A 132 -11.09 -6.06 38.85
CA LEU A 132 -9.70 -6.43 39.07
C LEU A 132 -8.81 -5.18 39.03
N SER A 133 -8.16 -4.89 40.15
CA SER A 133 -7.20 -3.79 40.23
C SER A 133 -5.92 -4.14 39.47
N ALA A 134 -5.20 -3.13 38.98
CA ALA A 134 -3.88 -3.34 38.37
C ALA A 134 -2.93 -4.10 39.32
N GLN A 135 -3.05 -3.85 40.63
CA GLN A 135 -2.27 -4.55 41.67
C GLN A 135 -2.57 -6.06 41.71
N GLU A 136 -3.82 -6.49 41.52
CA GLU A 136 -4.19 -7.91 41.45
C GLU A 136 -3.63 -8.58 40.19
N VAL A 137 -3.66 -7.88 39.05
CA VAL A 137 -3.05 -8.36 37.80
C VAL A 137 -1.53 -8.54 37.95
N PHE A 138 -0.83 -7.53 38.49
CA PHE A 138 0.62 -7.64 38.76
C PHE A 138 0.93 -8.72 39.79
N SER A 139 0.12 -8.88 40.83
CA SER A 139 0.31 -9.92 41.84
C SER A 139 0.12 -11.33 41.27
N PHE A 140 -0.79 -11.52 40.32
CA PHE A 140 -0.96 -12.79 39.62
C PHE A 140 0.22 -13.07 38.66
N LEU A 141 0.73 -12.06 37.94
CA LEU A 141 1.90 -12.21 37.08
C LEU A 141 3.19 -12.52 37.87
N GLU A 142 3.40 -11.90 39.03
CA GLU A 142 4.49 -12.26 39.93
C GLU A 142 4.30 -13.66 40.55
N LEU A 143 3.06 -14.08 40.81
CA LEU A 143 2.78 -15.46 41.23
C LEU A 143 3.12 -16.47 40.12
N VAL A 144 2.80 -16.19 38.85
CA VAL A 144 3.18 -17.03 37.70
C VAL A 144 4.70 -17.22 37.63
N LYS A 145 5.48 -16.16 37.89
CA LYS A 145 6.95 -16.25 37.92
C LYS A 145 7.47 -17.04 39.13
N ARG A 146 6.91 -16.83 40.32
CA ARG A 146 7.44 -17.34 41.59
C ARG A 146 6.97 -18.75 41.94
N ASP A 147 5.75 -19.10 41.56
CA ASP A 147 5.09 -20.38 41.86
C ASP A 147 4.09 -20.74 40.74
N PRO A 148 4.57 -21.29 39.60
CA PRO A 148 3.72 -21.62 38.46
C PRO A 148 2.63 -22.65 38.78
N GLY A 149 2.89 -23.56 39.73
CA GLY A 149 1.93 -24.58 40.15
C GLY A 149 0.72 -23.96 40.84
N LYS A 150 0.95 -23.05 41.80
CA LYS A 150 -0.11 -22.30 42.48
C LYS A 150 -0.80 -21.30 41.55
N ALA A 151 -0.06 -20.67 40.64
CA ALA A 151 -0.66 -19.80 39.62
C ALA A 151 -1.62 -20.57 38.72
N ASN A 152 -1.26 -21.78 38.27
CA ASN A 152 -2.15 -22.66 37.50
C ASN A 152 -3.42 -23.03 38.28
N GLN A 153 -3.31 -23.37 39.57
CA GLN A 153 -4.48 -23.66 40.42
C GLN A 153 -5.43 -22.46 40.56
N LEU A 154 -4.90 -21.23 40.63
CA LEU A 154 -5.69 -20.00 40.77
C LEU A 154 -6.12 -19.39 39.43
N SER A 155 -5.59 -19.89 38.30
CA SER A 155 -5.84 -19.33 36.97
C SER A 155 -7.33 -19.33 36.59
N ALA A 156 -8.07 -20.38 36.93
CA ALA A 156 -9.50 -20.50 36.61
C ALA A 156 -10.36 -19.43 37.30
N ASP A 157 -10.06 -19.09 38.57
CA ASP A 157 -10.75 -18.02 39.30
C ASP A 157 -10.33 -16.63 38.80
N PHE A 158 -9.03 -16.41 38.61
CA PHE A 158 -8.48 -15.13 38.12
C PHE A 158 -9.03 -14.78 36.72
N PHE A 159 -8.96 -15.72 35.78
CA PHE A 159 -9.50 -15.52 34.43
C PHE A 159 -11.03 -15.55 34.41
N GLY A 160 -11.70 -16.32 35.28
CA GLY A 160 -13.15 -16.28 35.44
C GLY A 160 -13.63 -14.88 35.79
N ARG A 161 -13.02 -14.24 36.80
CA ARG A 161 -13.31 -12.85 37.18
C ARG A 161 -12.99 -11.85 36.06
N ALA A 162 -11.87 -12.01 35.35
CA ALA A 162 -11.55 -11.17 34.20
C ALA A 162 -12.59 -11.28 33.06
N ILE A 163 -13.09 -12.49 32.79
CA ILE A 163 -14.12 -12.76 31.77
C ILE A 163 -15.46 -12.11 32.16
N ASP A 164 -15.92 -12.30 33.40
CA ASP A 164 -17.18 -11.71 33.92
C ASP A 164 -17.16 -10.17 33.96
N GLU A 165 -15.97 -9.57 33.91
CA GLU A 165 -15.72 -8.12 33.85
C GLU A 165 -15.51 -7.57 32.42
N GLY A 166 -15.55 -8.43 31.39
CA GLY A 166 -15.59 -8.01 29.98
C GLY A 166 -14.48 -8.53 29.08
N PHE A 167 -13.56 -9.39 29.56
CA PHE A 167 -12.60 -10.09 28.71
C PHE A 167 -13.21 -11.35 28.09
N GLU A 168 -14.03 -11.21 27.04
CA GLU A 168 -14.63 -12.38 26.40
C GLU A 168 -13.58 -13.28 25.69
N ASN A 169 -13.55 -14.57 26.09
CA ASN A 169 -12.83 -15.72 25.49
C ASN A 169 -11.39 -16.02 25.99
N GLY A 170 -11.26 -16.48 27.23
CA GLY A 170 -10.10 -17.30 27.65
C GLY A 170 -10.13 -18.72 27.04
N PRO A 171 -8.97 -19.39 26.83
CA PRO A 171 -8.92 -20.71 26.22
C PRO A 171 -9.41 -21.82 27.15
N GLN A 172 -10.28 -22.70 26.65
CA GLN A 172 -10.59 -23.96 27.32
C GLN A 172 -9.42 -24.94 27.16
N VAL A 173 -8.94 -25.50 28.27
CA VAL A 173 -7.77 -26.38 28.29
C VAL A 173 -8.20 -27.82 28.05
N GLY A 174 -7.76 -28.39 26.93
CA GLY A 174 -7.66 -29.83 26.69
C GLY A 174 -6.24 -30.14 26.23
N MET A 175 -5.38 -30.58 27.15
CA MET A 175 -3.97 -30.90 26.87
C MET A 175 -3.81 -32.41 26.67
N PRO A 176 -3.29 -32.88 25.52
CA PRO A 176 -2.58 -34.16 25.45
C PRO A 176 -1.20 -33.99 26.11
N SER A 177 -0.83 -34.92 26.99
CA SER A 177 0.49 -34.91 27.63
C SER A 177 1.58 -35.37 26.64
N PRO A 178 2.78 -34.77 26.62
CA PRO A 178 3.90 -35.29 25.85
C PRO A 178 4.45 -36.56 26.51
N VAL A 179 4.69 -37.60 25.72
CA VAL A 179 5.46 -38.77 26.13
C VAL A 179 6.94 -38.44 25.99
N LEU A 180 7.68 -38.58 27.09
CA LEU A 180 9.15 -38.51 27.10
C LEU A 180 9.71 -39.87 26.72
N GLU A 181 10.29 -40.00 25.52
CA GLU A 181 11.21 -41.11 25.25
C GLU A 181 12.62 -40.75 25.74
N ALA A 182 13.10 -41.52 26.71
CA ALA A 182 14.47 -41.44 27.21
C ALA A 182 15.31 -42.53 26.54
N GLY A 183 16.37 -42.15 25.82
CA GLY A 183 17.22 -43.14 25.14
C GLY A 183 18.38 -42.57 24.33
N GLN A 184 19.42 -42.07 25.00
CA GLN A 184 20.77 -42.02 24.39
C GLN A 184 21.83 -42.57 25.37
N PRO A 185 22.77 -43.40 24.90
CA PRO A 185 23.83 -43.95 25.73
C PRO A 185 24.96 -42.93 25.95
N ARG A 186 25.61 -43.01 27.12
CA ARG A 186 26.77 -42.20 27.48
C ARG A 186 28.02 -42.65 26.71
N LEU A 187 28.85 -41.69 26.31
CA LEU A 187 30.30 -41.87 26.15
C LEU A 187 31.06 -40.71 26.86
N PRO A 188 32.33 -40.91 27.28
CA PRO A 188 32.85 -40.26 28.48
C PRO A 188 33.76 -39.05 28.26
N ASN A 189 34.03 -38.37 29.38
CA ASN A 189 34.94 -37.24 29.57
C ASN A 189 36.32 -37.38 28.89
N GLY A 190 36.83 -36.26 28.37
CA GLY A 190 38.22 -36.11 27.92
C GLY A 190 38.63 -34.64 27.83
N PHE A 191 39.04 -34.05 28.95
CA PHE A 191 39.61 -32.69 29.02
C PHE A 191 41.11 -32.77 28.70
N VAL A 192 41.56 -32.18 27.59
CA VAL A 192 42.99 -31.90 27.31
C VAL A 192 43.10 -30.58 26.52
N ASP A 193 44.16 -29.83 26.79
CA ASP A 193 44.42 -28.46 26.32
C ASP A 193 44.54 -28.29 24.79
N ARG A 194 44.18 -27.07 24.32
CA ARG A 194 44.56 -26.57 22.98
C ARG A 194 45.65 -25.48 23.12
N PRO A 195 46.85 -25.67 22.55
CA PRO A 195 47.78 -24.57 22.32
C PRO A 195 47.39 -23.74 21.08
N ALA A 196 47.90 -22.51 21.00
CA ALA A 196 47.59 -21.57 19.92
C ALA A 196 48.20 -21.97 18.56
N CYS A 197 47.50 -21.62 17.47
CA CYS A 197 48.06 -21.64 16.10
C CYS A 197 48.42 -20.21 15.65
N PRO A 198 49.57 -20.03 14.95
CA PRO A 198 49.95 -18.75 14.35
C PRO A 198 49.28 -18.52 12.98
N PRO A 199 49.29 -17.28 12.44
CA PRO A 199 48.65 -16.97 11.16
C PRO A 199 49.43 -17.51 9.95
N ALA A 200 48.71 -17.98 8.94
CA ALA A 200 49.28 -18.41 7.66
C ALA A 200 49.30 -17.25 6.64
N SER A 201 50.42 -17.12 5.92
CA SER A 201 50.57 -16.20 4.78
C SER A 201 50.11 -16.86 3.46
N PRO A 202 49.63 -16.10 2.46
CA PRO A 202 49.19 -16.66 1.18
C PRO A 202 50.37 -17.04 0.27
N PRO A 203 50.24 -18.08 -0.59
CA PRO A 203 51.26 -18.45 -1.56
C PRO A 203 51.24 -17.55 -2.81
N ALA A 204 52.44 -17.31 -3.37
CA ALA A 204 52.61 -16.53 -4.60
C ALA A 204 52.43 -17.40 -5.86
N PHE A 205 51.85 -16.82 -6.92
CA PHE A 205 51.84 -17.41 -8.26
C PHE A 205 53.15 -17.16 -9.02
N PRO A 206 53.68 -18.13 -9.79
CA PRO A 206 54.84 -17.93 -10.63
C PRO A 206 54.48 -17.23 -11.96
N ARG A 207 55.31 -16.25 -12.36
CA ARG A 207 55.36 -15.74 -13.74
C ARG A 207 55.95 -16.80 -14.67
N ALA A 208 55.42 -16.89 -15.88
CA ALA A 208 56.13 -17.40 -17.04
C ALA A 208 56.24 -16.29 -18.11
N SER A 209 57.38 -16.24 -18.80
CA SER A 209 57.71 -15.26 -19.86
C SER A 209 57.85 -16.01 -21.21
N PRO A 210 58.37 -15.43 -22.33
CA PRO A 210 57.63 -15.44 -23.60
C PRO A 210 58.36 -16.20 -24.74
N ASP A 211 58.12 -15.78 -25.99
CA ASP A 211 58.59 -16.31 -27.30
C ASP A 211 57.73 -17.45 -27.89
N GLU A 212 57.52 -17.59 -29.22
CA GLU A 212 58.26 -17.01 -30.36
C GLU A 212 57.41 -16.81 -31.66
N SER A 213 57.75 -15.78 -32.45
CA SER A 213 57.59 -15.54 -33.92
C SER A 213 56.49 -16.18 -34.82
N ALA A 214 55.67 -15.31 -35.47
CA ALA A 214 55.52 -15.01 -36.93
C ALA A 214 55.30 -16.14 -38.00
N PRO A 215 54.89 -15.87 -39.29
CA PRO A 215 54.76 -14.58 -40.00
C PRO A 215 53.53 -14.34 -40.96
N VAL A 216 53.22 -13.05 -41.17
CA VAL A 216 52.90 -12.32 -42.43
C VAL A 216 51.84 -12.84 -43.44
N SER A 217 50.81 -12.01 -43.67
CA SER A 217 50.43 -11.51 -45.02
C SER A 217 49.69 -10.16 -44.91
N ALA A 218 49.68 -9.34 -45.97
CA ALA A 218 49.45 -7.89 -45.91
C ALA A 218 48.45 -7.31 -46.94
N ARG A 219 47.96 -6.08 -46.66
CA ARG A 219 47.26 -5.05 -47.49
C ARG A 219 46.01 -4.51 -46.76
N ALA A 220 45.66 -3.22 -46.81
CA ALA A 220 46.35 -2.00 -47.27
C ALA A 220 45.76 -0.77 -46.54
N CYS A 221 46.51 0.34 -46.47
CA CYS A 221 46.13 1.56 -45.72
C CYS A 221 45.41 2.61 -46.57
N LEU A 222 44.59 3.46 -45.92
CA LEU A 222 44.40 4.93 -46.06
C LEU A 222 42.99 5.35 -45.52
N PRO A 223 42.75 6.60 -45.10
CA PRO A 223 43.34 7.29 -43.92
C PRO A 223 42.25 7.76 -42.91
N PRO A 224 42.60 8.17 -41.68
CA PRO A 224 41.62 8.71 -40.72
C PRO A 224 41.26 10.17 -41.02
N PHE A 225 39.96 10.50 -40.92
CA PHE A 225 39.45 11.87 -41.00
C PHE A 225 39.84 12.69 -39.75
N ARG A 226 40.29 13.94 -39.97
CA ARG A 226 40.39 14.96 -38.90
C ARG A 226 39.01 15.56 -38.61
N PRO A 227 38.62 15.78 -37.34
CA PRO A 227 37.67 16.82 -37.00
C PRO A 227 38.35 18.20 -37.12
N SER A 228 37.65 19.18 -37.68
CA SER A 228 38.11 20.56 -37.78
C SER A 228 38.04 21.29 -36.44
N GLN A 229 39.07 22.08 -36.14
CA GLN A 229 38.94 23.22 -35.22
C GLN A 229 38.16 24.35 -35.90
N ASP A 230 37.74 25.32 -35.08
CA ASP A 230 37.22 26.66 -35.42
C ASP A 230 35.70 26.90 -35.42
N SER A 231 35.18 27.20 -34.22
CA SER A 231 34.39 28.43 -34.02
C SER A 231 34.36 28.78 -32.52
N ALA A 232 35.26 29.67 -32.08
CA ALA A 232 35.24 30.18 -30.71
C ALA A 232 34.18 31.29 -30.56
N ALA A 233 33.22 31.09 -29.65
CA ALA A 233 32.38 32.15 -29.10
C ALA A 233 32.62 32.20 -27.59
N GLN A 234 33.35 33.21 -27.13
CA GLN A 234 33.67 33.38 -25.72
C GLN A 234 32.44 33.88 -24.95
N PHE A 235 31.96 33.09 -23.99
CA PHE A 235 31.19 33.61 -22.86
C PHE A 235 32.08 33.58 -21.61
N HIS A 236 32.57 34.76 -21.22
CA HIS A 236 33.14 34.97 -19.90
C HIS A 236 32.00 34.92 -18.87
N VAL A 237 31.98 33.89 -18.02
CA VAL A 237 31.20 33.90 -16.78
C VAL A 237 32.18 34.17 -15.64
N ASN A 238 32.11 35.37 -15.06
CA ASN A 238 32.86 35.69 -13.85
C ASN A 238 32.29 34.87 -12.68
N ALA A 239 33.10 34.00 -12.10
CA ALA A 239 32.83 33.42 -10.79
C ALA A 239 33.12 34.47 -9.71
N SER A 240 32.13 35.28 -9.34
CA SER A 240 32.19 36.13 -8.16
C SER A 240 31.72 35.35 -6.93
N GLU A 241 32.62 35.15 -5.98
CA GLU A 241 32.31 34.57 -4.67
C GLU A 241 31.14 35.31 -4.02
N THR A 242 30.11 34.58 -3.59
CA THR A 242 29.04 35.14 -2.75
C THR A 242 28.94 34.33 -1.47
N SER A 243 29.82 34.66 -0.51
CA SER A 243 29.70 34.17 0.86
C SER A 243 28.52 34.88 1.54
N LEU A 244 27.41 34.16 1.73
CA LEU A 244 26.27 34.64 2.50
C LEU A 244 26.32 34.06 3.92
N TYR A 245 26.70 34.91 4.86
CA TYR A 245 26.52 34.68 6.29
C TYR A 245 25.03 34.49 6.61
N PHE A 246 24.70 33.41 7.31
CA PHE A 246 23.40 33.27 7.99
C PHE A 246 23.49 33.91 9.38
N GLU A 247 22.83 35.06 9.57
CA GLU A 247 22.60 35.60 10.91
C GLU A 247 21.54 34.76 11.65
N SER A 248 21.90 34.25 12.83
CA SER A 248 20.95 33.65 13.76
C SER A 248 20.04 34.73 14.34
N ARG A 249 18.72 34.64 14.09
CA ARG A 249 17.73 35.48 14.77
C ARG A 249 17.28 34.86 16.08
N ASP A 250 17.84 35.39 17.16
CA ASP A 250 17.45 35.09 18.53
C ASP A 250 16.05 35.68 18.84
N THR A 251 15.01 34.84 18.91
CA THR A 251 13.67 35.26 19.37
C THR A 251 13.50 35.00 20.86
N SER A 252 13.95 35.95 21.68
CA SER A 252 13.74 35.93 23.13
C SER A 252 12.31 36.31 23.51
N ILE A 253 11.46 35.32 23.86
CA ILE A 253 10.13 35.59 24.41
C ILE A 253 10.22 35.89 25.92
N ARG A 254 9.96 37.15 26.23
CA ARG A 254 9.93 37.76 27.56
C ARG A 254 8.79 37.18 28.43
N ARG A 255 9.08 36.18 29.27
CA ARG A 255 8.17 35.77 30.36
C ARG A 255 8.23 36.79 31.51
N GLN A 256 7.09 37.37 31.88
CA GLN A 256 6.94 38.07 33.16
C GLN A 256 6.76 37.06 34.30
N SER A 257 7.27 37.40 35.49
CA SER A 257 7.35 36.53 36.66
C SER A 257 6.48 37.02 37.82
N VAL A 258 5.63 36.12 38.33
CA VAL A 258 5.00 36.15 39.67
C VAL A 258 4.78 34.67 40.04
N GLY A 259 5.15 34.14 41.20
CA GLY A 259 5.98 34.63 42.29
C GLY A 259 6.32 33.48 43.26
N GLN A 260 7.51 33.52 43.87
CA GLN A 260 8.02 32.78 45.03
C GLN A 260 7.28 31.52 45.56
N THR A 261 7.98 30.38 45.62
CA THR A 261 8.44 29.79 46.91
C THR A 261 9.47 28.66 46.68
N SER A 262 10.53 28.65 47.49
CA SER A 262 11.63 27.66 47.53
C SER A 262 11.50 26.80 48.82
N PRO A 263 12.44 25.89 49.19
CA PRO A 263 13.60 25.31 48.47
C PRO A 263 13.57 23.74 48.47
N THR A 264 14.54 23.00 47.93
CA THR A 264 15.76 22.55 48.66
C THR A 264 16.59 21.56 47.80
N ARG A 265 17.92 21.79 47.68
CA ARG A 265 19.09 20.86 47.46
C ARG A 265 18.96 19.61 46.53
N LEU A 266 20.01 19.11 45.85
CA LEU A 266 21.46 19.12 46.09
C LEU A 266 22.26 18.99 44.76
N SER A 267 23.60 18.88 44.85
CA SER A 267 24.59 19.19 43.80
C SER A 267 25.39 18.02 43.21
N ALA A 268 25.75 18.10 41.92
CA ALA A 268 27.05 17.74 41.30
C ALA A 268 26.94 17.99 39.76
N GLY A 269 27.93 18.42 38.98
CA GLY A 269 29.32 18.80 39.28
C GLY A 269 30.32 18.06 38.38
N VAL A 270 30.90 18.75 37.37
CA VAL A 270 32.27 18.58 36.78
C VAL A 270 32.38 19.45 35.51
N GLN A 271 33.52 20.13 35.35
CA GLN A 271 33.89 20.95 34.18
C GLN A 271 35.07 20.30 33.43
N THR A 272 35.26 20.66 32.15
CA THR A 272 36.50 21.15 31.49
C THR A 272 36.40 20.95 29.96
N GLY A 273 36.96 21.80 29.09
CA GLY A 273 37.71 23.04 29.31
C GLY A 273 37.75 23.95 28.06
N GLN A 274 38.32 25.15 28.19
CA GLN A 274 38.60 26.11 27.10
C GLN A 274 39.99 25.85 26.46
N PRO A 275 40.31 26.54 25.34
CA PRO A 275 41.28 27.65 25.49
C PRO A 275 41.04 28.93 24.63
N THR A 276 41.37 30.08 25.25
CA THR A 276 42.09 31.27 24.70
C THR A 276 41.57 32.13 23.53
N SER A 277 40.87 33.22 23.89
CA SER A 277 41.30 34.66 23.86
C SER A 277 41.84 35.41 22.62
N SER A 278 41.65 36.75 22.68
CA SER A 278 42.26 37.87 21.90
C SER A 278 41.46 38.30 20.64
N THR A 279 41.35 39.58 20.23
CA THR A 279 41.79 40.89 20.78
C THR A 279 40.75 41.97 20.41
N ALA A 280 40.62 43.05 21.19
CA ALA A 280 39.75 44.20 20.86
C ALA A 280 40.48 45.29 20.05
N VAL A 281 39.79 45.91 19.09
CA VAL A 281 40.19 47.20 18.47
C VAL A 281 38.94 48.08 18.31
N GLN A 282 39.02 49.32 18.77
CA GLN A 282 38.01 50.36 18.53
C GLN A 282 38.31 51.09 17.22
N THR A 283 37.27 51.45 16.45
CA THR A 283 37.26 52.68 15.64
C THR A 283 35.83 53.07 15.26
N THR A 284 35.45 54.31 15.57
CA THR A 284 34.39 55.07 14.88
C THR A 284 35.07 56.03 13.89
N PRO A 285 34.42 56.41 12.77
CA PRO A 285 33.60 57.64 12.79
C PRO A 285 32.38 57.72 11.83
N THR A 286 31.28 58.26 12.35
CA THR A 286 30.62 59.52 11.91
C THR A 286 30.20 59.75 10.43
N VAL A 287 28.87 59.74 10.23
CA VAL A 287 28.04 60.63 9.37
C VAL A 287 28.15 60.59 7.84
N GLY A 288 26.98 60.45 7.19
CA GLY A 288 26.74 60.82 5.79
C GLY A 288 25.27 60.64 5.38
N GLN A 289 24.45 61.69 5.42
CA GLN A 289 23.10 61.68 4.85
C GLN A 289 23.17 61.74 3.32
N THR A 290 22.30 61.02 2.60
CA THR A 290 21.50 61.57 1.47
C THR A 290 20.48 60.57 0.92
N SER A 291 19.22 61.00 0.91
CA SER A 291 18.23 60.68 -0.13
C SER A 291 18.08 61.95 -1.01
N PRO A 292 17.45 61.95 -2.20
CA PRO A 292 16.60 60.92 -2.82
C PRO A 292 17.08 60.54 -4.25
N THR A 293 16.35 59.80 -5.08
CA THR A 293 15.37 60.40 -6.03
C THR A 293 14.51 59.33 -6.70
N ARG A 294 13.23 59.65 -6.87
CA ARG A 294 12.20 58.90 -7.59
C ARG A 294 12.37 59.11 -9.11
N LEU A 295 12.36 58.06 -9.93
CA LEU A 295 11.97 58.19 -11.34
C LEU A 295 11.10 57.01 -11.78
N SER A 296 10.24 57.31 -12.74
CA SER A 296 9.08 56.52 -13.17
C SER A 296 9.04 56.35 -14.69
N ALA A 297 8.16 55.44 -15.13
CA ALA A 297 7.69 55.25 -16.50
C ALA A 297 8.55 54.34 -17.41
N GLY A 298 7.84 53.44 -18.11
CA GLY A 298 8.39 52.41 -18.98
C GLY A 298 7.32 51.41 -19.43
N VAL A 299 6.10 51.87 -19.70
CA VAL A 299 5.03 51.02 -20.27
C VAL A 299 5.28 50.86 -21.77
N GLN A 300 5.36 49.63 -22.25
CA GLN A 300 5.20 49.33 -23.67
C GLN A 300 4.04 48.36 -23.90
N THR A 301 3.07 48.86 -24.66
CA THR A 301 1.89 48.15 -25.11
C THR A 301 2.24 47.34 -26.36
N VAL A 302 1.85 46.07 -26.43
CA VAL A 302 1.84 45.29 -27.68
C VAL A 302 0.39 44.93 -28.00
N GLN A 303 -0.05 45.27 -29.21
CA GLN A 303 -1.42 44.98 -29.68
C GLN A 303 -1.57 43.54 -30.18
N PRO A 304 -2.78 42.96 -30.09
CA PRO A 304 -3.06 41.63 -30.63
C PRO A 304 -3.25 41.65 -32.16
N MET A 305 -2.78 40.61 -32.84
CA MET A 305 -3.07 40.37 -34.26
C MET A 305 -4.31 39.47 -34.42
N SER A 306 -5.13 39.78 -35.42
CA SER A 306 -6.48 39.25 -35.56
C SER A 306 -6.57 37.83 -36.11
N SER A 307 -7.63 37.14 -35.71
CA SER A 307 -8.16 35.95 -36.37
C SER A 307 -8.55 36.24 -37.83
N THR A 308 -8.32 35.26 -38.72
CA THR A 308 -8.93 35.21 -40.05
C THR A 308 -9.46 33.80 -40.28
N ALA A 309 -10.73 33.68 -40.66
CA ALA A 309 -11.36 32.41 -40.97
C ALA A 309 -10.95 31.90 -42.36
N VAL A 310 -10.82 30.58 -42.53
CA VAL A 310 -10.70 29.92 -43.84
C VAL A 310 -11.74 28.80 -43.94
N GLN A 311 -12.30 28.66 -45.14
CA GLN A 311 -13.47 27.84 -45.43
C GLN A 311 -13.16 26.34 -45.54
N THR A 312 -14.19 25.54 -45.31
CA THR A 312 -14.24 24.10 -45.59
C THR A 312 -14.24 23.79 -47.08
N THR A 313 -13.32 22.93 -47.53
CA THR A 313 -13.49 22.12 -48.76
C THR A 313 -13.19 20.66 -48.45
N ALA A 314 -14.08 19.76 -48.87
CA ALA A 314 -14.00 18.34 -48.56
C ALA A 314 -12.95 17.61 -49.39
N THR A 315 -12.19 16.72 -48.73
CA THR A 315 -11.31 15.75 -49.41
C THR A 315 -11.44 14.37 -48.74
N THR A 316 -11.52 13.34 -49.58
CA THR A 316 -11.73 11.91 -49.25
C THR A 316 -10.57 11.33 -48.40
N PRO A 317 -10.80 10.38 -47.47
CA PRO A 317 -9.78 9.98 -46.50
C PRO A 317 -8.62 9.21 -47.13
N SER A 318 -7.41 9.63 -46.81
CA SER A 318 -6.16 8.91 -47.08
C SER A 318 -5.47 8.58 -45.75
N THR A 319 -5.10 7.31 -45.61
CA THR A 319 -4.06 6.74 -44.72
C THR A 319 -3.80 7.42 -43.37
N ALA A 320 -4.17 6.75 -42.29
CA ALA A 320 -3.88 7.20 -40.92
C ALA A 320 -2.37 7.42 -40.68
N PRO A 321 -1.94 8.55 -40.08
CA PRO A 321 -0.56 8.77 -39.73
C PRO A 321 -0.17 7.97 -38.47
N HIS A 322 0.99 7.34 -38.49
CA HIS A 322 1.60 6.78 -37.29
C HIS A 322 1.91 7.90 -36.28
N PRO A 323 1.74 7.68 -34.96
CA PRO A 323 2.16 8.64 -33.95
C PRO A 323 3.68 8.81 -34.00
N VAL A 324 4.13 10.06 -34.08
CA VAL A 324 5.56 10.41 -34.03
C VAL A 324 6.06 10.15 -32.61
N ALA A 325 6.84 9.08 -32.44
CA ALA A 325 7.49 8.80 -31.17
C ALA A 325 8.53 9.89 -30.86
N THR A 326 8.25 10.71 -29.84
CA THR A 326 9.25 11.64 -29.30
C THR A 326 10.37 10.84 -28.66
N SER A 327 11.46 10.69 -29.41
CA SER A 327 12.69 9.99 -28.98
C SER A 327 13.23 10.61 -27.69
N LEU A 328 12.90 10.01 -26.55
CA LEU A 328 13.78 10.05 -25.39
C LEU A 328 15.08 9.41 -25.86
N ALA A 329 16.16 10.18 -25.81
CA ALA A 329 17.41 9.84 -26.48
C ALA A 329 17.83 8.41 -26.15
N THR A 330 17.82 7.54 -27.17
CA THR A 330 18.31 6.16 -27.05
C THR A 330 19.74 6.24 -26.54
N ALA A 331 19.97 5.78 -25.30
CA ALA A 331 21.32 5.75 -24.74
C ALA A 331 22.22 4.95 -25.70
N PRO A 332 23.46 5.41 -25.98
CA PRO A 332 24.31 4.78 -26.97
C PRO A 332 24.54 3.32 -26.59
N THR A 333 24.04 2.40 -27.41
CA THR A 333 24.21 0.96 -27.20
C THR A 333 25.71 0.66 -27.12
N PRO A 334 26.23 0.05 -26.04
CA PRO A 334 27.67 -0.12 -25.85
C PRO A 334 28.26 -1.09 -26.88
N SER A 335 28.73 -0.54 -28.00
CA SER A 335 29.35 -1.24 -29.12
C SER A 335 30.77 -1.69 -28.76
N GLY A 336 30.88 -2.67 -27.85
CA GLY A 336 32.18 -3.12 -27.32
C GLY A 336 32.22 -4.50 -26.68
N TYR A 337 31.10 -5.22 -26.53
CA TYR A 337 31.10 -6.58 -25.96
C TYR A 337 31.48 -7.63 -27.01
N GLY A 338 32.78 -7.89 -27.13
CA GLY A 338 33.30 -8.99 -27.92
C GLY A 338 32.97 -10.35 -27.29
N GLY A 339 32.11 -11.13 -27.97
CA GLY A 339 32.11 -12.60 -27.93
C GLY A 339 31.95 -13.32 -26.59
N ALA A 340 31.59 -12.64 -25.50
CA ALA A 340 31.39 -13.29 -24.20
C ALA A 340 30.23 -14.29 -24.31
N THR A 341 30.51 -15.56 -24.01
CA THR A 341 29.48 -16.59 -23.87
C THR A 341 28.40 -16.10 -22.90
N PRO A 342 27.11 -16.22 -23.21
CA PRO A 342 26.05 -15.67 -22.36
C PRO A 342 26.18 -16.20 -20.94
N TYR A 343 26.33 -15.28 -19.99
CA TYR A 343 26.59 -15.61 -18.59
C TYR A 343 25.35 -16.29 -18.00
N VAL A 344 25.45 -17.60 -17.78
CA VAL A 344 24.40 -18.40 -17.12
C VAL A 344 24.34 -18.00 -15.65
N LEU A 345 23.23 -17.41 -15.23
CA LEU A 345 22.98 -17.03 -13.85
C LEU A 345 22.34 -18.21 -13.11
N ASP A 346 23.16 -19.01 -12.42
CA ASP A 346 22.68 -20.13 -11.62
C ASP A 346 22.29 -19.69 -10.20
N LEU A 347 20.98 -19.64 -9.94
CA LEU A 347 20.36 -19.32 -8.65
C LEU A 347 19.89 -20.59 -7.91
N THR A 348 20.27 -21.80 -8.34
CA THR A 348 19.95 -23.06 -7.65
C THR A 348 20.74 -23.26 -6.34
N ARG A 349 21.70 -22.37 -6.06
CA ARG A 349 22.59 -22.38 -4.91
C ARG A 349 22.65 -21.03 -4.23
N VAL A 350 22.99 -21.03 -2.95
CA VAL A 350 23.34 -19.84 -2.15
C VAL A 350 24.62 -20.19 -1.40
N GLU A 351 25.66 -19.34 -1.48
CA GLU A 351 26.95 -19.59 -0.81
C GLU A 351 27.55 -20.98 -1.12
N GLY A 352 27.29 -21.49 -2.33
CA GLY A 352 27.69 -22.82 -2.79
C GLY A 352 26.77 -23.99 -2.36
N GLN A 353 25.97 -23.81 -1.31
CA GLN A 353 24.96 -24.77 -0.85
C GLN A 353 23.77 -24.82 -1.81
N GLU A 354 23.33 -26.03 -2.19
CA GLU A 354 22.08 -26.22 -2.93
C GLU A 354 20.87 -25.92 -2.04
N ILE A 355 19.98 -25.06 -2.52
CA ILE A 355 18.70 -24.74 -1.87
C ILE A 355 17.60 -25.66 -2.41
N LEU A 356 16.53 -25.86 -1.63
CA LEU A 356 15.39 -26.73 -1.98
C LEU A 356 15.83 -28.10 -2.53
N VAL A 357 16.68 -28.81 -1.77
CA VAL A 357 17.28 -30.08 -2.22
C VAL A 357 16.20 -31.09 -2.63
N GLY A 358 16.30 -31.58 -3.86
CA GLY A 358 15.30 -32.46 -4.50
C GLY A 358 14.30 -31.75 -5.41
N ALA A 359 14.23 -30.42 -5.37
CA ALA A 359 13.44 -29.64 -6.33
C ALA A 359 14.01 -29.72 -7.74
N GLU A 360 13.12 -29.77 -8.73
CA GLU A 360 13.47 -29.64 -10.15
C GLU A 360 14.05 -28.24 -10.45
N VAL A 361 14.89 -28.19 -11.48
CA VAL A 361 15.45 -26.94 -12.00
C VAL A 361 14.47 -26.36 -13.03
N VAL A 362 14.24 -25.06 -12.93
CA VAL A 362 13.47 -24.26 -13.88
C VAL A 362 14.45 -23.38 -14.64
N ASP A 363 14.45 -23.49 -15.97
CA ASP A 363 15.24 -22.67 -16.88
C ASP A 363 14.40 -21.48 -17.36
N TRP A 364 14.95 -20.27 -17.28
CA TRP A 364 14.27 -19.01 -17.62
C TRP A 364 14.99 -18.30 -18.79
N PRO A 365 14.33 -17.36 -19.48
CA PRO A 365 14.96 -16.54 -20.51
C PRO A 365 16.22 -15.82 -20.02
N GLY A 366 17.18 -15.65 -20.93
CA GLY A 366 18.49 -15.08 -20.59
C GLY A 366 19.45 -16.07 -19.92
N GLY A 367 19.10 -17.35 -19.81
CA GLY A 367 19.97 -18.37 -19.22
C GLY A 367 20.02 -18.32 -17.69
N VAL A 368 18.96 -17.82 -17.06
CA VAL A 368 18.81 -17.86 -15.60
C VAL A 368 18.27 -19.22 -15.19
N LYS A 369 18.86 -19.85 -14.17
CA LYS A 369 18.43 -21.15 -13.64
C LYS A 369 18.00 -21.00 -12.19
N THR A 370 16.88 -21.58 -11.82
CA THR A 370 16.39 -21.58 -10.43
C THR A 370 15.97 -22.99 -10.03
N LYS A 371 15.77 -23.24 -8.74
CA LYS A 371 14.83 -24.29 -8.34
C LYS A 371 13.41 -23.81 -8.58
N GLY A 372 12.43 -24.72 -8.70
CA GLY A 372 11.01 -24.38 -8.62
C GLY A 372 10.46 -24.46 -7.18
N PRO A 373 9.22 -24.00 -6.93
CA PRO A 373 8.52 -24.18 -5.65
C PRO A 373 8.52 -25.63 -5.20
N TYR A 374 9.05 -25.91 -4.01
CA TYR A 374 9.20 -27.27 -3.51
C TYR A 374 9.10 -27.35 -1.99
N LEU A 375 8.15 -28.15 -1.51
CA LEU A 375 8.03 -28.50 -0.09
C LEU A 375 7.78 -30.00 0.03
N ARG A 376 8.75 -30.71 0.57
CA ARG A 376 8.74 -32.17 0.68
C ARG A 376 7.74 -32.65 1.73
N ASP A 377 6.81 -33.54 1.34
CA ASP A 377 5.89 -34.22 2.26
C ASP A 377 6.53 -35.44 2.95
N GLU A 378 5.77 -36.12 3.82
CA GLU A 378 6.23 -37.30 4.57
C GLU A 378 6.60 -38.47 3.63
N GLU A 379 5.93 -38.60 2.48
CA GLU A 379 6.25 -39.59 1.45
C GLU A 379 7.40 -39.16 0.51
N GLY A 380 7.89 -37.92 0.61
CA GLY A 380 8.98 -37.38 -0.19
C GLY A 380 8.57 -36.71 -1.51
N ARG A 381 7.27 -36.49 -1.73
CA ARG A 381 6.73 -35.82 -2.92
C ARG A 381 6.71 -34.30 -2.72
N ASN A 382 6.52 -33.54 -3.80
CA ASN A 382 6.29 -32.10 -3.72
C ASN A 382 4.84 -31.79 -3.33
N SER A 383 4.61 -31.27 -2.13
CA SER A 383 3.29 -30.78 -1.70
C SER A 383 2.86 -29.48 -2.40
N LEU A 384 3.80 -28.77 -3.05
CA LEU A 384 3.58 -27.55 -3.84
C LEU A 384 3.64 -27.83 -5.35
N ASN A 385 3.17 -29.00 -5.80
CA ASN A 385 3.19 -29.36 -7.24
C ASN A 385 2.41 -28.34 -8.09
N TYR A 386 1.34 -27.75 -7.56
CA TYR A 386 0.57 -26.73 -8.27
C TYR A 386 1.38 -25.47 -8.53
N ASP A 387 2.01 -24.92 -7.49
CA ASP A 387 2.88 -23.74 -7.59
C ASP A 387 4.10 -24.02 -8.48
N PHE A 388 4.62 -25.26 -8.45
CA PHE A 388 5.67 -25.72 -9.35
C PHE A 388 5.24 -25.70 -10.83
N ASP A 389 4.12 -26.36 -11.16
CA ASP A 389 3.57 -26.40 -12.52
C ASP A 389 3.25 -25.00 -13.04
N TYR A 390 2.78 -24.12 -12.14
CA TYR A 390 2.53 -22.70 -12.43
C TYR A 390 3.84 -21.97 -12.76
N VAL A 391 4.84 -21.98 -11.87
CA VAL A 391 6.12 -21.28 -12.07
C VAL A 391 6.87 -21.81 -13.28
N LYS A 392 6.73 -23.10 -13.60
CA LYS A 392 7.25 -23.68 -14.84
C LYS A 392 6.56 -23.10 -16.07
N SER A 393 5.23 -23.09 -16.10
CA SER A 393 4.45 -22.47 -17.19
C SER A 393 4.77 -20.98 -17.35
N LEU A 394 4.96 -20.28 -16.22
CA LEU A 394 5.40 -18.88 -16.18
C LEU A 394 6.77 -18.71 -16.83
N SER A 395 7.75 -19.55 -16.47
CA SER A 395 9.13 -19.49 -17.01
C SER A 395 9.20 -19.73 -18.52
N GLU A 396 8.27 -20.53 -19.06
CA GLU A 396 8.16 -20.83 -20.50
C GLU A 396 7.51 -19.68 -21.29
N ALA A 397 6.65 -18.87 -20.65
CA ALA A 397 5.89 -17.79 -21.30
C ALA A 397 6.47 -16.37 -21.12
N VAL A 398 7.34 -16.14 -20.13
CA VAL A 398 7.95 -14.83 -19.92
C VAL A 398 8.95 -14.45 -21.02
N ILE A 399 9.05 -13.14 -21.26
CA ILE A 399 10.04 -12.52 -22.13
C ILE A 399 10.90 -11.57 -21.26
N PRO A 400 12.22 -11.39 -21.51
CA PRO A 400 13.02 -10.41 -20.79
C PRO A 400 12.42 -9.00 -20.85
N ALA A 401 12.37 -8.28 -19.73
CA ALA A 401 11.77 -6.94 -19.65
C ALA A 401 12.40 -5.91 -20.59
N SER A 402 13.65 -6.10 -21.02
CA SER A 402 14.29 -5.28 -22.06
C SER A 402 13.62 -5.33 -23.44
N GLN A 403 12.67 -6.25 -23.64
CA GLN A 403 11.80 -6.32 -24.83
C GLN A 403 10.40 -5.73 -24.59
N SER A 404 10.09 -5.27 -23.37
CA SER A 404 8.83 -4.62 -23.07
C SER A 404 8.82 -3.18 -23.59
N PRO A 405 7.75 -2.72 -24.27
CA PRO A 405 7.58 -1.31 -24.58
C PRO A 405 7.31 -0.44 -23.33
N PHE A 406 7.00 -1.05 -22.17
CA PHE A 406 6.71 -0.38 -20.90
C PHE A 406 7.79 -0.65 -19.84
N TYR A 407 9.04 -0.84 -20.25
CA TYR A 407 10.18 -0.94 -19.34
C TYR A 407 11.07 0.30 -19.46
N THR A 408 11.73 0.69 -18.37
CA THR A 408 12.81 1.68 -18.37
C THR A 408 13.90 1.24 -17.42
N GLU A 409 15.10 1.03 -17.94
CA GLU A 409 16.29 0.81 -17.12
C GLU A 409 17.03 2.15 -16.96
N LEU A 410 17.31 2.53 -15.72
CA LEU A 410 18.03 3.76 -15.37
C LEU A 410 19.32 3.43 -14.63
N GLN A 411 20.41 4.06 -15.02
CA GLN A 411 21.69 3.96 -14.32
C GLN A 411 21.78 5.07 -13.27
N TYR A 412 21.96 4.74 -11.99
CA TYR A 412 22.25 5.78 -11.00
C TYR A 412 23.60 6.45 -11.31
N THR A 413 23.60 7.78 -11.41
CA THR A 413 24.79 8.57 -11.70
C THR A 413 25.21 9.36 -10.47
N ARG A 414 26.28 8.91 -9.81
CA ARG A 414 26.81 9.52 -8.58
C ARG A 414 27.18 10.99 -8.80
N GLY A 415 26.68 11.87 -7.92
CA GLY A 415 26.97 13.31 -7.94
C GLY A 415 25.92 14.15 -8.66
N LEU A 416 24.97 13.54 -9.39
CA LEU A 416 23.76 14.25 -9.82
C LEU A 416 22.78 14.40 -8.64
N PRO A 417 21.97 15.47 -8.60
CA PRO A 417 20.88 15.61 -7.62
C PRO A 417 19.83 14.49 -7.77
N ASP A 418 19.29 14.02 -6.64
CA ASP A 418 18.18 13.04 -6.60
C ASP A 418 16.98 13.44 -7.48
N THR A 419 16.74 14.75 -7.64
CA THR A 419 15.66 15.28 -8.48
C THR A 419 15.83 14.95 -9.96
N VAL A 420 17.04 14.72 -10.46
CA VAL A 420 17.26 14.30 -11.86
C VAL A 420 16.72 12.89 -12.07
N LEU A 421 17.14 11.94 -11.22
CA LEU A 421 16.64 10.57 -11.22
C LEU A 421 15.11 10.55 -11.10
N VAL A 422 14.55 11.33 -10.17
CA VAL A 422 13.09 11.39 -9.95
C VAL A 422 12.36 11.96 -11.15
N CYS A 423 12.90 12.97 -11.85
CA CYS A 423 12.31 13.47 -13.09
C CYS A 423 12.32 12.43 -14.23
N ASP A 424 13.33 11.54 -14.29
CA ASP A 424 13.35 10.44 -15.26
C ASP A 424 12.36 9.33 -14.87
N VAL A 425 12.31 8.95 -13.59
CA VAL A 425 11.32 8.01 -13.04
C VAL A 425 9.89 8.50 -13.27
N GLN A 426 9.56 9.74 -12.92
CA GLN A 426 8.22 10.33 -13.14
C GLN A 426 7.83 10.30 -14.62
N ARG A 427 8.75 10.65 -15.53
CA ARG A 427 8.51 10.61 -16.99
C ARG A 427 8.26 9.21 -17.55
N ALA A 428 8.81 8.18 -16.92
CA ALA A 428 8.55 6.78 -17.25
C ALA A 428 7.22 6.30 -16.64
N LEU A 429 7.03 6.49 -15.33
CA LEU A 429 5.83 6.06 -14.60
C LEU A 429 4.54 6.69 -15.16
N GLN A 430 4.54 7.98 -15.53
CA GLN A 430 3.36 8.66 -16.10
C GLN A 430 2.90 8.09 -17.45
N ARG A 431 3.73 7.24 -18.09
CA ARG A 431 3.46 6.55 -19.35
C ARG A 431 3.25 5.04 -19.14
N GLY A 432 3.04 4.61 -17.90
CA GLY A 432 2.83 3.21 -17.57
C GLY A 432 4.08 2.34 -17.54
N HIS A 433 5.29 2.90 -17.65
CA HIS A 433 6.50 2.09 -17.58
C HIS A 433 6.76 1.64 -16.14
N PHE A 434 7.28 0.42 -15.95
CA PHE A 434 7.98 0.04 -14.72
C PHE A 434 9.47 0.34 -14.87
N VAL A 435 10.12 0.74 -13.78
CA VAL A 435 11.48 1.31 -13.81
C VAL A 435 12.43 0.50 -12.93
N LEU A 436 13.54 0.04 -13.50
CA LEU A 436 14.65 -0.57 -12.75
C LEU A 436 15.82 0.41 -12.67
N VAL A 437 16.20 0.80 -11.45
CA VAL A 437 17.38 1.64 -11.19
C VAL A 437 18.55 0.76 -10.74
N LYS A 438 19.66 0.83 -11.49
CA LYS A 438 20.91 0.11 -11.24
C LYS A 438 21.92 0.94 -10.45
N ASP A 439 22.76 0.24 -9.68
CA ASP A 439 23.88 0.76 -8.88
C ASP A 439 23.54 1.96 -7.97
N TYR A 440 22.31 2.01 -7.44
CA TYR A 440 21.95 3.02 -6.46
C TYR A 440 22.74 2.78 -5.15
N PRO A 441 23.36 3.83 -4.57
CA PRO A 441 24.21 3.68 -3.39
C PRO A 441 23.42 3.09 -2.22
N SER A 442 23.85 1.92 -1.75
CA SER A 442 23.29 1.31 -0.56
C SER A 442 24.07 1.72 0.68
N THR A 443 23.35 2.10 1.74
CA THR A 443 23.87 2.21 3.11
C THR A 443 23.95 0.87 3.83
N LEU A 444 23.32 -0.17 3.27
CA LEU A 444 23.30 -1.54 3.77
C LEU A 444 23.94 -2.44 2.72
N HIS A 445 25.11 -3.03 3.00
CA HIS A 445 25.68 -4.04 2.11
C HIS A 445 25.07 -5.40 2.43
N ALA A 446 24.79 -6.19 1.39
CA ALA A 446 24.19 -7.51 1.53
C ALA A 446 25.06 -8.47 2.35
N ASP A 447 26.39 -8.34 2.24
CA ASP A 447 27.38 -9.15 2.95
C ASP A 447 27.40 -8.88 4.47
N ASP A 448 27.04 -7.66 4.91
CA ASP A 448 26.99 -7.29 6.34
C ASP A 448 25.77 -7.90 7.06
N ILE A 449 24.76 -8.35 6.29
CA ILE A 449 23.50 -8.86 6.80
C ILE A 449 23.54 -10.40 6.83
N GLU A 450 23.63 -10.96 8.03
CA GLU A 450 23.53 -12.39 8.27
C GLU A 450 22.08 -12.84 8.45
N TRP A 451 21.78 -14.11 8.18
CA TRP A 451 20.49 -14.73 8.50
C TRP A 451 20.39 -15.11 9.99
N THR A 452 20.70 -14.17 10.88
CA THR A 452 20.64 -14.32 12.35
C THR A 452 19.67 -13.31 12.96
N GLU A 453 19.06 -13.63 14.11
CA GLU A 453 18.10 -12.71 14.75
C GLU A 453 18.76 -11.38 15.14
N ASP A 454 20.00 -11.43 15.62
CA ASP A 454 20.76 -10.25 16.02
C ASP A 454 21.15 -9.39 14.82
N SER A 455 21.60 -9.97 13.70
CA SER A 455 21.93 -9.18 12.50
C SER A 455 20.69 -8.53 11.88
N LEU A 456 19.57 -9.25 11.80
CA LEU A 456 18.30 -8.66 11.33
C LEU A 456 17.77 -7.58 12.28
N TYR A 457 17.94 -7.75 13.59
CA TYR A 457 17.57 -6.72 14.56
C TYR A 457 18.45 -5.47 14.41
N ASN A 458 19.77 -5.63 14.27
CA ASN A 458 20.71 -4.51 14.20
C ASN A 458 20.57 -3.65 12.92
N HIS A 459 20.11 -4.23 11.80
CA HIS A 459 19.98 -3.53 10.52
C HIS A 459 18.59 -2.95 10.24
N PHE A 460 17.55 -3.41 10.95
CA PHE A 460 16.15 -3.08 10.66
C PHE A 460 15.30 -2.69 11.89
N SER A 461 15.90 -2.75 13.09
CA SER A 461 15.30 -2.42 14.38
C SER A 461 13.94 -3.09 14.65
N LEU A 462 13.77 -4.33 14.18
CA LEU A 462 12.50 -5.06 14.31
C LEU A 462 12.08 -5.21 15.79
N PRO A 463 10.81 -4.97 16.17
CA PRO A 463 10.34 -5.09 17.55
C PRO A 463 10.10 -6.56 17.97
N MET A 464 11.19 -7.35 18.03
CA MET A 464 11.21 -8.81 18.20
C MET A 464 10.46 -9.34 19.43
N GLN A 465 10.35 -8.55 20.51
CA GLN A 465 9.89 -9.02 21.83
C GLN A 465 8.61 -8.35 22.36
N HIS A 466 7.84 -7.65 21.52
CA HIS A 466 6.57 -7.06 21.99
C HIS A 466 5.49 -8.13 22.25
N ALA A 467 5.34 -8.54 23.52
CA ALA A 467 4.35 -9.54 23.96
C ALA A 467 2.91 -9.22 23.52
N ARG A 468 2.56 -7.92 23.49
CA ARG A 468 1.28 -7.44 22.96
C ARG A 468 1.11 -7.73 21.46
N LEU A 469 2.10 -7.41 20.63
CA LEU A 469 2.04 -7.67 19.18
C LEU A 469 1.98 -9.18 18.90
N ARG A 470 2.73 -10.00 19.66
CA ARG A 470 2.64 -11.47 19.58
C ARG A 470 1.23 -11.99 19.91
N LEU A 471 0.56 -11.41 20.93
CA LEU A 471 -0.82 -11.77 21.28
C LEU A 471 -1.81 -11.33 20.19
N GLU A 472 -1.70 -10.09 19.68
CA GLU A 472 -2.54 -9.58 18.60
C GLU A 472 -2.39 -10.40 17.31
N ALA A 473 -1.16 -10.74 16.91
CA ALA A 473 -0.88 -11.62 15.78
C ALA A 473 -1.47 -13.03 15.99
N ARG A 474 -1.35 -13.60 17.19
CA ARG A 474 -1.94 -14.91 17.52
C ARG A 474 -3.47 -14.89 17.49
N ILE A 475 -4.11 -13.80 17.93
CA ILE A 475 -5.56 -13.61 17.84
C ILE A 475 -5.99 -13.58 16.36
N LYS A 476 -5.37 -12.72 15.54
CA LYS A 476 -5.62 -12.64 14.09
C LYS A 476 -5.48 -14.00 13.39
N TYR A 477 -4.39 -14.73 13.67
CA TYR A 477 -4.17 -16.08 13.13
C TYR A 477 -5.29 -17.05 13.53
N VAL A 478 -5.71 -17.06 14.80
CA VAL A 478 -6.80 -17.93 15.29
C VAL A 478 -8.15 -17.56 14.67
N GLU A 479 -8.41 -16.28 14.41
CA GLU A 479 -9.63 -15.81 13.73
C GLU A 479 -9.66 -16.22 12.25
N GLU A 480 -8.55 -16.03 11.53
CA GLU A 480 -8.45 -16.43 10.13
C GLU A 480 -8.49 -17.96 9.98
N TYR A 481 -7.82 -18.70 10.86
CA TYR A 481 -7.93 -20.16 10.92
C TYR A 481 -9.39 -20.62 11.16
N LYS A 482 -10.12 -19.98 12.07
CA LYS A 482 -11.56 -20.25 12.28
C LYS A 482 -12.40 -19.92 11.03
N LYS A 483 -12.06 -18.86 10.28
CA LYS A 483 -12.71 -18.50 9.01
C LYS A 483 -12.43 -19.54 7.92
N ILE A 484 -11.18 -19.97 7.75
CA ILE A 484 -10.78 -21.06 6.85
C ILE A 484 -11.53 -22.35 7.20
N GLN A 485 -11.60 -22.75 8.48
CA GLN A 485 -12.32 -23.94 8.91
C GLN A 485 -13.83 -23.85 8.61
N LYS A 486 -14.47 -22.69 8.83
CA LYS A 486 -15.86 -22.45 8.41
C LYS A 486 -16.05 -22.57 6.89
N LEU A 487 -15.10 -22.06 6.09
CA LEU A 487 -15.12 -22.18 4.63
C LEU A 487 -14.93 -23.63 4.16
N LYS A 488 -13.97 -24.38 4.72
CA LYS A 488 -13.79 -25.82 4.43
C LYS A 488 -15.06 -26.61 4.79
N ALA A 489 -15.67 -26.35 5.96
CA ALA A 489 -16.93 -26.97 6.37
C ALA A 489 -18.12 -26.60 5.46
N ALA A 490 -18.22 -25.34 5.02
CA ALA A 490 -19.25 -24.91 4.08
C ALA A 490 -19.07 -25.53 2.68
N LYS A 491 -17.82 -25.63 2.20
CA LYS A 491 -17.46 -26.29 0.93
C LYS A 491 -17.75 -27.80 0.94
N LYS A 492 -17.57 -28.50 2.07
CA LYS A 492 -17.96 -29.91 2.23
C LYS A 492 -19.46 -30.16 1.95
N ASN A 493 -20.31 -29.14 2.06
CA ASN A 493 -21.73 -29.20 1.70
C ASN A 493 -22.03 -28.83 0.22
N LYS A 494 -21.03 -28.40 -0.54
CA LYS A 494 -21.11 -28.09 -1.99
C LYS A 494 -20.12 -28.96 -2.77
N ALA A 495 -20.50 -30.21 -3.03
CA ALA A 495 -19.72 -31.22 -3.75
C ALA A 495 -19.48 -30.93 -5.26
N LYS A 496 -19.33 -29.66 -5.65
CA LYS A 496 -19.07 -29.21 -7.03
C LYS A 496 -18.02 -28.10 -7.16
N MET A 497 -17.47 -27.57 -6.07
CA MET A 497 -16.28 -26.68 -6.15
C MET A 497 -14.99 -27.51 -6.11
N HIS A 498 -14.79 -28.34 -7.14
CA HIS A 498 -13.45 -28.83 -7.46
C HIS A 498 -12.60 -27.65 -7.96
N LYS A 499 -11.28 -27.69 -7.72
CA LYS A 499 -10.29 -26.65 -8.10
C LYS A 499 -10.39 -25.30 -7.37
N MET A 500 -10.47 -25.30 -6.04
CA MET A 500 -9.64 -24.33 -5.31
C MET A 500 -8.53 -25.11 -4.64
N PRO A 501 -7.24 -24.69 -4.73
CA PRO A 501 -6.20 -25.22 -3.86
C PRO A 501 -6.61 -25.05 -2.40
N GLU A 502 -6.06 -25.87 -1.50
CA GLU A 502 -6.42 -25.77 -0.09
C GLU A 502 -6.09 -24.38 0.44
N LEU A 503 -7.07 -23.70 1.06
CA LEU A 503 -6.82 -22.43 1.75
C LEU A 503 -5.80 -22.65 2.87
N VAL A 504 -4.53 -22.39 2.56
CA VAL A 504 -3.37 -22.33 3.45
C VAL A 504 -2.59 -21.08 3.04
N CYS A 505 -3.06 -19.90 3.48
CA CYS A 505 -2.45 -18.62 3.11
C CYS A 505 -1.68 -17.95 4.26
N HIS A 506 -1.82 -18.42 5.51
CA HIS A 506 -1.12 -17.85 6.65
C HIS A 506 -0.68 -18.95 7.61
N THR A 507 0.61 -18.97 7.94
CA THR A 507 1.19 -19.76 9.03
C THR A 507 1.68 -18.83 10.13
N TYR A 508 1.67 -19.29 11.39
CA TYR A 508 2.29 -18.56 12.47
C TYR A 508 3.78 -18.94 12.54
N ILE A 509 4.66 -18.01 12.19
CA ILE A 509 6.11 -18.18 12.19
C ILE A 509 6.75 -17.03 12.99
N THR A 510 7.82 -17.32 13.74
CA THR A 510 8.61 -16.27 14.41
C THR A 510 9.87 -15.95 13.62
N MET A 511 10.49 -14.78 13.85
CA MET A 511 11.77 -14.45 13.19
C MET A 511 12.87 -15.49 13.51
N ALA A 512 12.88 -16.07 14.72
CA ALA A 512 13.71 -17.21 15.09
C ALA A 512 13.47 -18.46 14.24
N ASP A 513 12.24 -18.67 13.77
CA ASP A 513 11.92 -19.77 12.86
C ASP A 513 12.32 -19.44 11.42
N ILE A 514 12.25 -18.17 11.02
CA ILE A 514 12.74 -17.70 9.71
C ILE A 514 14.25 -17.93 9.63
N THR A 515 15.04 -17.31 10.50
CA THR A 515 16.51 -17.40 10.49
C THR A 515 17.02 -18.84 10.55
N ARG A 516 16.45 -19.68 11.42
CA ARG A 516 16.85 -21.10 11.54
C ARG A 516 16.47 -21.98 10.36
N ASN A 517 15.44 -21.64 9.58
CA ASN A 517 14.92 -22.53 8.53
C ASN A 517 15.08 -21.98 7.10
N ILE A 518 15.54 -20.74 6.91
CA ILE A 518 15.58 -20.04 5.61
C ILE A 518 16.29 -20.81 4.49
N LEU A 519 17.38 -21.54 4.80
CA LEU A 519 18.13 -22.37 3.86
C LEU A 519 17.76 -23.87 3.90
N THR A 520 16.82 -24.28 4.76
CA THR A 520 16.56 -25.71 5.03
C THR A 520 15.59 -26.39 4.06
N GLY A 521 14.82 -25.62 3.29
CA GLY A 521 13.73 -26.14 2.44
C GLY A 521 12.53 -26.72 3.21
N LYS A 522 12.47 -26.57 4.54
CA LYS A 522 11.33 -27.00 5.37
C LYS A 522 10.11 -26.09 5.24
N HIS A 523 10.29 -24.90 4.70
CA HIS A 523 9.22 -23.92 4.49
C HIS A 523 9.44 -23.22 3.15
N VAL A 524 8.33 -22.98 2.47
CA VAL A 524 8.22 -22.03 1.37
C VAL A 524 7.19 -21.02 1.82
N ALA A 525 7.65 -19.83 2.23
CA ALA A 525 6.84 -18.83 2.91
C ALA A 525 7.41 -17.41 2.68
N ALA A 526 6.60 -16.41 3.01
CA ALA A 526 7.04 -15.04 3.13
C ALA A 526 6.47 -14.41 4.40
N LEU A 527 7.24 -13.50 5.00
CA LEU A 527 6.72 -12.47 5.89
C LEU A 527 6.61 -11.20 5.05
N LEU A 528 5.37 -10.73 4.87
CA LEU A 528 5.05 -9.49 4.17
C LEU A 528 4.76 -8.37 5.17
N ASP A 529 4.92 -7.13 4.72
CA ASP A 529 4.56 -5.88 5.42
C ASP A 529 5.09 -5.80 6.86
N ALA A 530 6.31 -6.31 7.12
CA ALA A 530 6.92 -6.22 8.43
C ALA A 530 7.30 -4.76 8.72
N PRO A 531 6.88 -4.18 9.86
CA PRO A 531 7.19 -2.80 10.20
C PRO A 531 8.67 -2.68 10.55
N SER A 532 9.40 -1.84 9.81
CA SER A 532 10.72 -1.37 10.22
C SER A 532 10.56 -0.17 11.15
N VAL A 533 11.39 -0.10 12.20
CA VAL A 533 11.50 1.11 13.03
C VAL A 533 12.46 2.11 12.38
N ASP A 534 13.47 1.61 11.66
CA ASP A 534 14.30 2.42 10.80
C ASP A 534 13.52 2.78 9.53
N ASN A 535 13.53 4.06 9.15
CA ASN A 535 12.92 4.47 7.90
C ASN A 535 13.78 3.98 6.74
N VAL A 536 13.42 2.83 6.17
CA VAL A 536 14.11 2.23 5.01
C VAL A 536 13.73 2.89 3.68
N GLY A 537 12.94 3.98 3.73
CA GLY A 537 12.61 4.81 2.58
C GLY A 537 13.85 5.43 1.93
N LEU A 538 13.91 5.36 0.60
CA LEU A 538 15.06 5.82 -0.17
C LEU A 538 15.15 7.37 -0.16
N PRO A 539 16.35 7.97 -0.08
CA PRO A 539 16.51 9.42 0.06
C PRO A 539 15.80 10.28 -1.00
N PHE A 540 15.62 9.76 -2.22
CA PHE A 540 14.93 10.46 -3.30
C PHE A 540 13.39 10.43 -3.19
N MET A 541 12.80 9.54 -2.38
CA MET A 541 11.34 9.38 -2.30
C MET A 541 10.61 10.65 -1.84
N LYS A 542 11.27 11.52 -1.07
CA LYS A 542 10.77 12.87 -0.71
C LYS A 542 10.51 13.81 -1.91
N HIS A 543 10.89 13.40 -3.12
CA HIS A 543 10.62 14.11 -4.36
C HIS A 543 9.62 13.36 -5.29
N LEU A 544 9.36 12.07 -5.02
CA LEU A 544 8.49 11.20 -5.82
C LEU A 544 7.13 10.95 -5.13
N ASP A 545 7.13 10.80 -3.80
CA ASP A 545 5.93 10.66 -2.97
C ASP A 545 5.36 12.04 -2.64
N ASP A 546 4.43 12.50 -3.47
CA ASP A 546 3.68 13.74 -3.26
C ASP A 546 2.72 13.62 -2.07
N ALA A 547 2.22 12.43 -1.73
CA ALA A 547 1.29 12.23 -0.62
C ALA A 547 1.92 12.54 0.73
N TYR A 548 2.99 11.83 1.09
CA TYR A 548 3.64 12.06 2.37
C TYR A 548 4.31 13.43 2.44
N SER A 549 4.98 13.84 1.36
CA SER A 549 5.62 15.17 1.29
C SER A 549 4.61 16.29 1.52
N SER A 550 3.39 16.16 1.01
CA SER A 550 2.33 17.14 1.24
C SER A 550 1.85 17.15 2.69
N MET A 551 1.75 15.99 3.36
CA MET A 551 1.35 15.95 4.78
C MET A 551 2.27 16.80 5.67
N TYR A 552 3.58 16.83 5.40
CA TYR A 552 4.52 17.70 6.13
C TYR A 552 4.39 19.18 5.76
N ARG A 553 4.16 19.50 4.48
CA ARG A 553 3.99 20.88 4.00
C ARG A 553 2.70 21.52 4.55
N THR A 554 1.60 20.75 4.62
CA THR A 554 0.30 21.25 5.08
C THR A 554 0.16 21.33 6.60
N ASN A 555 1.03 20.64 7.35
CA ASN A 555 0.81 20.37 8.78
C ASN A 555 0.70 21.64 9.63
N ASN A 556 -0.16 21.59 10.66
CA ASN A 556 -0.49 22.69 11.58
C ASN A 556 -1.05 24.01 10.99
N SER A 557 -1.08 24.20 9.66
CA SER A 557 -1.45 25.50 9.05
C SER A 557 -2.95 25.72 8.85
N VAL A 558 -3.75 24.65 8.75
CA VAL A 558 -5.19 24.73 8.38
C VAL A 558 -6.14 24.28 9.49
N ASP A 559 -5.82 23.21 10.22
CA ASP A 559 -6.65 22.68 11.30
C ASP A 559 -5.80 22.43 12.55
N GLU A 560 -6.12 23.08 13.67
CA GLU A 560 -5.39 22.98 14.94
C GLU A 560 -5.42 21.58 15.58
N PHE A 561 -6.30 20.70 15.12
CA PHE A 561 -6.43 19.31 15.58
C PHE A 561 -5.66 18.33 14.69
N ARG A 562 -5.25 18.71 13.47
CA ARG A 562 -4.37 17.91 12.61
C ARG A 562 -2.99 17.89 13.25
N THR A 563 -2.64 16.79 13.91
CA THR A 563 -1.39 16.66 14.67
C THR A 563 -0.54 15.47 14.28
N SER A 564 -1.09 14.54 13.49
CA SER A 564 -0.40 13.30 13.13
C SER A 564 -0.62 12.89 11.67
N VAL A 565 0.41 12.25 11.10
CA VAL A 565 0.25 11.38 9.93
C VAL A 565 -0.38 10.09 10.42
N SER A 566 -1.43 9.59 9.76
CA SER A 566 -2.04 8.30 10.13
C SER A 566 -1.00 7.18 10.09
N LEU A 567 -0.98 6.34 11.13
CA LEU A 567 -0.01 5.24 11.27
C LEU A 567 -0.01 4.29 10.07
N ASP A 568 -1.18 4.08 9.47
CA ASP A 568 -1.37 3.30 8.24
C ASP A 568 -0.63 3.92 7.03
N VAL A 569 -0.63 5.25 6.88
CA VAL A 569 0.19 5.93 5.85
C VAL A 569 1.67 5.82 6.18
N GLN A 570 2.07 5.94 7.45
CA GLN A 570 3.47 5.77 7.86
C GLN A 570 3.98 4.35 7.56
N HIS A 571 3.15 3.32 7.80
CA HIS A 571 3.49 1.93 7.49
C HIS A 571 3.52 1.67 5.98
N ALA A 572 2.60 2.26 5.21
CA ALA A 572 2.58 2.13 3.76
C ALA A 572 3.91 2.58 3.12
N GLN A 573 4.55 3.62 3.65
CA GLN A 573 5.81 4.16 3.13
C GLN A 573 7.05 3.27 3.28
N SER A 574 7.06 2.37 4.26
CA SER A 574 8.29 1.76 4.75
C SER A 574 8.01 0.38 5.34
N TRP A 575 8.08 -0.62 4.47
CA TRP A 575 7.89 -2.03 4.82
C TRP A 575 9.13 -2.88 4.53
N LEU A 576 9.19 -4.01 5.22
CA LEU A 576 10.18 -5.07 5.02
C LEU A 576 9.48 -6.36 4.64
N LEU A 577 10.03 -7.08 3.65
CA LEU A 577 9.61 -8.43 3.31
C LEU A 577 10.78 -9.40 3.46
N TYR A 578 10.52 -10.56 4.08
CA TYR A 578 11.46 -11.66 4.21
C TYR A 578 10.89 -12.87 3.48
N HIS A 579 11.62 -13.41 2.52
CA HIS A 579 11.15 -14.49 1.66
C HIS A 579 12.07 -15.69 1.72
N PHE A 580 11.46 -16.87 1.86
CA PHE A 580 12.12 -18.16 1.66
C PHE A 580 12.32 -18.42 0.16
N PRO A 581 13.33 -19.22 -0.22
CA PRO A 581 13.48 -19.68 -1.60
C PRO A 581 12.26 -20.51 -2.03
N GLY A 582 11.90 -20.41 -3.30
CA GLY A 582 10.75 -21.10 -3.88
C GLY A 582 9.40 -20.40 -3.68
N PHE A 583 9.35 -19.27 -2.96
CA PHE A 583 8.08 -18.58 -2.72
C PHE A 583 7.61 -17.82 -3.96
N HIS A 584 6.33 -18.00 -4.29
CA HIS A 584 5.64 -17.38 -5.41
C HIS A 584 4.45 -16.54 -4.94
N THR A 585 4.39 -15.29 -5.40
CA THR A 585 3.21 -14.43 -5.27
C THR A 585 2.52 -14.35 -6.64
N TYR A 586 1.27 -14.85 -6.69
CA TYR A 586 0.37 -14.87 -7.85
C TYR A 586 0.02 -13.47 -8.40
N PRO A 587 -0.62 -13.36 -9.58
CA PRO A 587 -0.95 -12.08 -10.20
C PRO A 587 -1.81 -11.21 -9.30
N HIS A 588 -1.35 -9.99 -9.06
CA HIS A 588 -2.08 -8.95 -8.34
C HIS A 588 -1.59 -7.57 -8.78
N TYR A 589 -2.32 -6.53 -8.38
CA TYR A 589 -1.83 -5.15 -8.36
C TYR A 589 -1.74 -4.67 -6.90
N ASP A 590 -0.91 -3.65 -6.65
CA ASP A 590 -0.76 -3.10 -5.30
C ASP A 590 -2.02 -2.34 -4.84
N SER A 591 -2.30 -2.48 -3.54
CA SER A 591 -3.54 -1.97 -2.95
C SER A 591 -3.78 -0.48 -3.18
N HIS A 592 -5.07 -0.10 -3.24
CA HIS A 592 -5.53 1.29 -3.43
C HIS A 592 -4.88 2.03 -4.61
N ALA A 593 -4.34 1.29 -5.59
CA ALA A 593 -3.62 1.81 -6.74
C ALA A 593 -2.46 2.75 -6.36
N TYR A 594 -1.71 2.36 -5.32
CA TYR A 594 -0.41 2.93 -5.03
C TYR A 594 0.59 2.69 -6.18
N GLY A 595 1.52 3.62 -6.36
CA GLY A 595 2.82 3.27 -6.92
C GLY A 595 3.68 2.65 -5.82
N THR A 596 4.63 1.79 -6.17
CA THR A 596 5.44 1.06 -5.19
C THR A 596 6.90 1.09 -5.58
N VAL A 597 7.77 1.40 -4.61
CA VAL A 597 9.22 1.28 -4.72
C VAL A 597 9.68 0.07 -3.91
N ILE A 598 10.57 -0.74 -4.49
CA ILE A 598 11.15 -1.90 -3.84
C ILE A 598 12.63 -1.94 -4.11
N LYS A 599 13.44 -2.12 -3.07
CA LYS A 599 14.88 -2.35 -3.15
C LYS A 599 15.19 -3.76 -2.66
N VAL A 600 15.97 -4.49 -3.44
CA VAL A 600 16.53 -5.78 -3.02
C VAL A 600 17.76 -5.50 -2.16
N VAL A 601 17.70 -5.85 -0.88
CA VAL A 601 18.78 -5.61 0.09
C VAL A 601 19.71 -6.82 0.19
N LYS A 602 19.14 -8.03 0.17
CA LYS A 602 19.88 -9.31 0.12
C LYS A 602 19.10 -10.31 -0.73
N GLY A 603 19.81 -11.18 -1.47
CA GLY A 603 19.24 -12.20 -2.34
C GLY A 603 18.80 -11.70 -3.73
N VAL A 604 17.91 -12.45 -4.36
CA VAL A 604 17.40 -12.17 -5.72
C VAL A 604 15.88 -12.28 -5.76
N LYS A 605 15.26 -11.35 -6.48
CA LYS A 605 13.83 -11.33 -6.81
C LYS A 605 13.61 -11.40 -8.31
N MET A 606 12.59 -12.13 -8.73
CA MET A 606 12.15 -12.22 -10.11
C MET A 606 10.73 -11.68 -10.19
N TRP A 607 10.59 -10.43 -10.65
CA TRP A 607 9.30 -9.83 -10.92
C TRP A 607 8.87 -10.16 -12.34
N VAL A 608 7.61 -10.54 -12.51
CA VAL A 608 6.99 -10.68 -13.83
C VAL A 608 5.87 -9.67 -13.92
N PHE A 609 6.02 -8.68 -14.80
CA PHE A 609 4.97 -7.72 -15.10
C PHE A 609 4.05 -8.28 -16.18
N GLU A 610 2.74 -8.26 -15.92
CA GLU A 610 1.73 -8.66 -16.90
C GLU A 610 1.16 -7.44 -17.63
N TYR A 611 0.82 -7.60 -18.90
CA TYR A 611 0.29 -6.54 -19.74
C TYR A 611 -0.78 -7.05 -20.73
N SER A 612 -1.97 -6.43 -20.69
CA SER A 612 -2.99 -6.53 -21.74
C SER A 612 -2.89 -5.31 -22.68
N PRO A 613 -2.72 -5.52 -24.00
CA PRO A 613 -2.76 -4.44 -25.01
C PRO A 613 -4.06 -3.62 -25.01
N GLU A 614 -5.17 -4.25 -24.63
CA GLU A 614 -6.50 -3.65 -24.55
C GLU A 614 -6.55 -2.58 -23.45
N THR A 615 -5.83 -2.76 -22.34
CA THR A 615 -5.75 -1.78 -21.25
C THR A 615 -5.18 -0.43 -21.73
N ALA A 616 -4.14 -0.46 -22.59
CA ALA A 616 -3.57 0.75 -23.17
C ALA A 616 -4.52 1.47 -24.15
N THR A 617 -5.48 0.75 -24.75
CA THR A 617 -6.42 1.30 -25.74
C THR A 617 -7.83 1.55 -25.20
N ALA A 618 -8.15 1.09 -23.99
CA ALA A 618 -9.44 1.30 -23.33
C ALA A 618 -9.85 2.79 -23.30
N ARG A 619 -11.10 3.07 -23.68
CA ARG A 619 -11.69 4.42 -23.73
C ARG A 619 -12.86 4.59 -22.77
N THR A 620 -13.59 3.51 -22.48
CA THR A 620 -14.70 3.48 -21.53
C THR A 620 -14.36 2.67 -20.27
N LYS A 621 -15.07 2.95 -19.17
CA LYS A 621 -14.97 2.16 -17.94
C LYS A 621 -15.22 0.66 -18.16
N ARG A 622 -16.00 0.30 -19.19
CA ARG A 622 -16.30 -1.10 -19.51
C ARG A 622 -15.14 -1.78 -20.21
N ASP A 623 -14.54 -1.13 -21.21
CA ASP A 623 -13.37 -1.66 -21.92
C ASP A 623 -12.21 -1.88 -20.94
N PHE A 624 -11.97 -0.90 -20.05
CA PHE A 624 -10.93 -1.02 -19.02
C PHE A 624 -11.23 -2.16 -18.05
N TYR A 625 -12.48 -2.31 -17.59
CA TYR A 625 -12.85 -3.44 -16.74
C TYR A 625 -12.64 -4.80 -17.42
N ASP A 626 -13.02 -4.92 -18.69
CA ASP A 626 -12.89 -6.17 -19.44
C ASP A 626 -11.43 -6.50 -19.76
N ALA A 627 -10.62 -5.52 -20.14
CA ALA A 627 -9.18 -5.66 -20.32
C ALA A 627 -8.46 -6.06 -19.03
N MET A 628 -8.81 -5.43 -17.90
CA MET A 628 -8.21 -5.76 -16.60
C MET A 628 -8.65 -7.13 -16.06
N SER A 629 -9.85 -7.58 -16.41
CA SER A 629 -10.38 -8.89 -15.98
C SER A 629 -9.63 -10.08 -16.60
N VAL A 630 -8.83 -9.90 -17.67
CA VAL A 630 -8.13 -11.01 -18.34
C VAL A 630 -6.96 -11.57 -17.52
N HIS A 631 -6.45 -10.79 -16.56
CA HIS A 631 -5.37 -11.18 -15.64
C HIS A 631 -5.81 -12.23 -14.60
N ARG A 632 -7.09 -12.23 -14.21
CA ARG A 632 -7.72 -13.21 -13.30
C ARG A 632 -6.97 -13.51 -11.99
N GLY A 633 -6.35 -12.50 -11.36
CA GLY A 633 -5.56 -12.70 -10.13
C GLY A 633 -6.30 -13.46 -9.02
N THR A 634 -7.61 -13.26 -8.89
CA THR A 634 -8.48 -13.99 -7.96
C THR A 634 -8.60 -15.50 -8.20
N GLU A 635 -8.40 -15.96 -9.44
CA GLU A 635 -8.47 -17.39 -9.79
C GLU A 635 -7.17 -18.13 -9.42
N GLN A 636 -6.03 -17.43 -9.31
CA GLN A 636 -4.69 -18.00 -9.11
C GLN A 636 -4.33 -19.07 -10.15
N VAL A 637 -4.87 -18.96 -11.37
CA VAL A 637 -4.62 -19.86 -12.50
C VAL A 637 -3.75 -19.17 -13.54
N PHE A 638 -2.86 -19.93 -14.16
CA PHE A 638 -2.06 -19.42 -15.26
C PHE A 638 -2.98 -19.16 -16.46
N THR A 639 -3.05 -17.91 -16.93
CA THR A 639 -4.03 -17.48 -17.94
C THR A 639 -3.61 -17.77 -19.39
N GLY A 640 -2.40 -18.33 -19.62
CA GLY A 640 -1.89 -18.57 -20.96
C GLY A 640 -1.49 -17.26 -21.66
N ASP A 641 -1.62 -17.25 -22.99
CA ASP A 641 -1.12 -16.17 -23.85
C ASP A 641 -2.05 -14.93 -23.91
N ASP A 642 -3.14 -14.90 -23.12
CA ASP A 642 -4.08 -13.77 -23.03
C ASP A 642 -3.42 -12.48 -22.47
N VAL A 643 -2.26 -12.60 -21.82
CA VAL A 643 -1.44 -11.47 -21.32
C VAL A 643 0.03 -11.64 -21.68
N ALA A 644 0.68 -10.55 -22.08
CA ALA A 644 2.14 -10.52 -22.25
C ALA A 644 2.83 -10.46 -20.89
N ARG A 645 3.94 -11.19 -20.72
CA ARG A 645 4.66 -11.31 -19.44
C ARG A 645 6.14 -10.92 -19.56
N TYR A 646 6.57 -9.98 -18.72
CA TYR A 646 7.90 -9.36 -18.80
C TYR A 646 8.71 -9.60 -17.52
N LEU A 647 9.80 -10.37 -17.63
CA LEU A 647 10.66 -10.75 -16.51
C LEU A 647 11.74 -9.69 -16.21
N VAL A 648 11.73 -9.20 -14.98
CA VAL A 648 12.81 -8.43 -14.35
C VAL A 648 13.51 -9.31 -13.30
N VAL A 649 14.82 -9.50 -13.44
CA VAL A 649 15.66 -10.17 -12.43
C VAL A 649 16.37 -9.10 -11.61
N ALA A 650 15.80 -8.77 -10.45
CA ALA A 650 16.33 -7.78 -9.52
C ALA A 650 17.29 -8.43 -8.51
N ARG A 651 18.51 -7.92 -8.45
CA ARG A 651 19.60 -8.37 -7.56
C ARG A 651 19.85 -7.34 -6.46
N GLU A 652 20.67 -7.73 -5.48
CA GLU A 652 21.13 -6.87 -4.38
C GLU A 652 21.59 -5.49 -4.87
N GLY A 653 21.03 -4.43 -4.28
CA GLY A 653 21.27 -3.03 -4.67
C GLY A 653 20.30 -2.47 -5.72
N ASP A 654 19.66 -3.32 -6.53
CA ASP A 654 18.66 -2.88 -7.51
C ASP A 654 17.43 -2.27 -6.82
N ILE A 655 16.86 -1.25 -7.45
CA ILE A 655 15.58 -0.65 -7.06
C ILE A 655 14.60 -0.79 -8.21
N LEU A 656 13.50 -1.50 -7.99
CA LEU A 656 12.35 -1.53 -8.88
C LEU A 656 11.32 -0.49 -8.43
N ILE A 657 10.71 0.21 -9.38
CA ILE A 657 9.64 1.17 -9.14
C ILE A 657 8.49 0.86 -10.10
N GLN A 658 7.33 0.56 -9.53
CA GLN A 658 6.10 0.25 -10.28
C GLN A 658 5.04 1.33 -10.09
N GLY A 659 4.30 1.61 -11.17
CA GLY A 659 3.22 2.58 -11.21
C GLY A 659 1.88 2.00 -10.74
N PRO A 660 0.89 2.86 -10.43
CA PRO A 660 -0.47 2.46 -10.09
C PRO A 660 -1.06 1.45 -11.08
N GLY A 661 -1.53 0.31 -10.56
CA GLY A 661 -2.26 -0.68 -11.36
C GLY A 661 -1.42 -1.62 -12.21
N GLN A 662 -0.10 -1.61 -12.08
CA GLN A 662 0.74 -2.61 -12.75
C GLN A 662 0.52 -3.99 -12.14
N TRP A 663 -0.09 -4.87 -12.94
CA TRP A 663 -0.23 -6.29 -12.64
C TRP A 663 1.14 -6.93 -12.61
N HIS A 664 1.42 -7.68 -11.55
CA HIS A 664 2.68 -8.36 -11.38
C HIS A 664 2.58 -9.65 -10.56
N GLU A 665 3.52 -10.54 -10.83
CA GLU A 665 3.82 -11.75 -10.06
C GLU A 665 5.25 -11.64 -9.49
N VAL A 666 5.53 -12.36 -8.42
CA VAL A 666 6.86 -12.33 -7.78
C VAL A 666 7.33 -13.74 -7.46
N TYR A 667 8.39 -14.17 -8.13
CA TYR A 667 9.11 -15.38 -7.78
C TYR A 667 10.38 -15.06 -6.96
N THR A 668 10.63 -15.86 -5.92
CA THR A 668 11.77 -15.68 -5.01
C THR A 668 12.68 -16.91 -5.11
N PRO A 669 13.65 -16.94 -6.04
CA PRO A 669 14.48 -18.12 -6.27
C PRO A 669 15.41 -18.44 -5.10
N GLN A 670 15.91 -17.42 -4.40
CA GLN A 670 16.81 -17.51 -3.26
C GLN A 670 16.18 -16.84 -2.03
N PRO A 671 16.67 -17.09 -0.79
CA PRO A 671 16.35 -16.26 0.36
C PRO A 671 16.52 -14.77 0.04
N ALA A 672 15.51 -13.95 0.31
CA ALA A 672 15.56 -12.53 -0.03
C ALA A 672 15.04 -11.63 1.09
N ILE A 673 15.72 -10.48 1.25
CA ILE A 673 15.28 -9.35 2.07
C ILE A 673 15.05 -8.18 1.14
N THR A 674 13.84 -7.64 1.15
CA THR A 674 13.45 -6.46 0.36
C THR A 674 12.88 -5.38 1.27
N THR A 675 13.38 -4.16 1.12
CA THR A 675 12.78 -2.95 1.70
C THR A 675 11.94 -2.27 0.65
N GLY A 676 10.81 -1.67 1.01
CA GLY A 676 10.00 -0.95 0.04
C GLY A 676 9.02 0.01 0.68
N GLY A 677 8.20 0.62 -0.18
CA GLY A 677 7.21 1.59 0.20
C GLY A 677 6.22 1.87 -0.90
N HIS A 678 4.98 2.11 -0.51
CA HIS A 678 3.92 2.62 -1.34
C HIS A 678 3.92 4.15 -1.35
N PHE A 679 3.64 4.76 -2.50
CA PHE A 679 3.62 6.20 -2.69
C PHE A 679 2.52 6.62 -3.67
N PHE A 680 2.08 7.87 -3.57
CA PHE A 680 1.31 8.53 -4.63
C PHE A 680 2.15 9.65 -5.23
N SER A 681 2.21 9.70 -6.56
CA SER A 681 2.71 10.88 -7.27
C SER A 681 1.54 11.53 -8.00
N ILE A 682 1.54 12.87 -8.08
CA ILE A 682 0.51 13.62 -8.81
C ILE A 682 0.49 13.16 -10.27
N ASP A 683 1.65 12.92 -10.89
CA ASP A 683 1.74 12.60 -12.33
C ASP A 683 1.02 11.30 -12.73
N THR A 684 0.85 10.36 -11.81
CA THR A 684 0.23 9.05 -12.06
C THR A 684 -1.24 8.96 -11.61
N MET A 685 -1.84 10.05 -11.15
CA MET A 685 -3.20 10.07 -10.58
C MET A 685 -4.30 9.61 -11.55
N HIS A 686 -4.13 9.77 -12.86
CA HIS A 686 -5.06 9.22 -13.85
C HIS A 686 -5.14 7.69 -13.80
N MET A 687 -3.99 7.00 -13.65
CA MET A 687 -3.97 5.55 -13.44
C MET A 687 -4.54 5.17 -12.08
N THR A 688 -4.17 5.88 -11.00
CA THR A 688 -4.73 5.64 -9.64
C THR A 688 -6.26 5.72 -9.63
N GLU A 689 -6.87 6.73 -10.24
CA GLU A 689 -8.33 6.84 -10.27
C GLU A 689 -8.99 5.72 -11.11
N ALA A 690 -8.46 5.40 -12.29
CA ALA A 690 -8.99 4.32 -13.12
C ALA A 690 -8.96 2.97 -12.37
N MET A 691 -7.84 2.68 -11.70
CA MET A 691 -7.67 1.49 -10.88
C MET A 691 -8.57 1.45 -9.65
N LEU A 692 -8.74 2.55 -8.92
CA LEU A 692 -9.63 2.60 -7.76
C LEU A 692 -11.09 2.34 -8.14
N ARG A 693 -11.53 2.73 -9.35
CA ARG A 693 -12.85 2.34 -9.87
C ARG A 693 -12.95 0.85 -10.20
N TYR A 694 -11.88 0.27 -10.74
CA TYR A 694 -11.80 -1.17 -10.99
C TYR A 694 -11.88 -1.95 -9.68
N ASP A 695 -11.09 -1.56 -8.67
CA ASP A 695 -11.14 -2.10 -7.31
C ASP A 695 -12.54 -1.96 -6.68
N PHE A 696 -13.18 -0.79 -6.85
CA PHE A 696 -14.56 -0.57 -6.44
C PHE A 696 -15.59 -1.38 -7.25
N ALA A 697 -15.26 -1.89 -8.44
CA ALA A 697 -16.11 -2.81 -9.20
C ALA A 697 -15.91 -4.27 -8.78
N THR A 698 -14.66 -4.75 -8.73
CA THR A 698 -14.28 -6.14 -8.36
C THR A 698 -14.44 -6.44 -6.88
N LYS A 699 -14.42 -5.40 -6.04
CA LYS A 699 -14.42 -5.39 -4.56
C LYS A 699 -13.07 -5.55 -3.87
N GLY A 700 -11.99 -5.23 -4.56
CA GLY A 700 -10.65 -5.42 -3.99
C GLY A 700 -10.40 -6.89 -3.65
N GLU A 701 -10.98 -7.79 -4.45
CA GLU A 701 -10.72 -9.23 -4.35
C GLU A 701 -9.32 -9.57 -4.96
N GLU A 702 -8.70 -8.61 -5.67
CA GLU A 702 -7.44 -8.74 -6.46
C GLU A 702 -6.26 -7.92 -5.91
N THR A 703 -6.42 -7.29 -4.74
CA THR A 703 -5.38 -6.53 -4.03
C THR A 703 -4.77 -7.33 -2.87
N ASN A 704 -3.50 -7.07 -2.58
CA ASN A 704 -2.73 -7.66 -1.47
C ASN A 704 -3.10 -7.10 -0.08
N HIS A 705 -3.40 -5.79 0.03
CA HIS A 705 -3.63 -5.08 1.30
C HIS A 705 -4.86 -4.14 1.24
N SER A 706 -5.15 -3.43 2.34
CA SER A 706 -6.03 -2.25 2.33
C SER A 706 -5.52 -1.16 3.27
N HIS A 707 -5.20 0.01 2.70
CA HIS A 707 -4.82 1.23 3.40
C HIS A 707 -6.00 2.19 3.47
N ASP A 708 -6.78 2.04 4.53
CA ASP A 708 -7.97 2.86 4.79
C ASP A 708 -7.65 4.38 4.81
N SER A 709 -6.43 4.76 5.18
CA SER A 709 -6.01 6.16 5.34
C SER A 709 -5.69 6.90 4.04
N VAL A 710 -5.75 6.24 2.87
CA VAL A 710 -5.49 6.82 1.54
C VAL A 710 -6.23 8.14 1.32
N ARG A 711 -7.49 8.26 1.76
CA ARG A 711 -8.26 9.51 1.63
C ARG A 711 -7.57 10.71 2.27
N MET A 712 -6.92 10.53 3.43
CA MET A 712 -6.20 11.61 4.10
C MET A 712 -4.93 12.03 3.35
N ALA A 713 -4.26 11.08 2.67
CA ALA A 713 -3.17 11.37 1.76
C ALA A 713 -3.63 12.21 0.56
N LEU A 714 -4.74 11.86 -0.08
CA LEU A 714 -5.28 12.59 -1.22
C LEU A 714 -5.72 14.02 -0.86
N TYR A 715 -6.33 14.22 0.32
CA TYR A 715 -6.62 15.57 0.82
C TYR A 715 -5.35 16.39 1.10
N ALA A 716 -4.32 15.75 1.66
CA ALA A 716 -3.03 16.40 1.86
C ALA A 716 -2.37 16.79 0.53
N MET A 717 -2.36 15.91 -0.48
CA MET A 717 -1.85 16.20 -1.83
C MET A 717 -2.52 17.44 -2.44
N MET A 718 -3.86 17.48 -2.40
CA MET A 718 -4.62 18.62 -2.92
C MET A 718 -4.22 19.93 -2.23
N ASN A 719 -4.17 19.94 -0.89
CA ASN A 719 -3.73 21.10 -0.12
C ASN A 719 -2.25 21.45 -0.31
N GLY A 720 -1.40 20.46 -0.57
CA GLY A 720 0.04 20.61 -0.79
C GLY A 720 0.42 21.15 -2.17
N LEU A 721 -0.50 21.21 -3.14
CA LEU A 721 -0.24 21.76 -4.49
C LEU A 721 0.29 23.20 -4.45
N ARG A 722 -0.17 24.02 -3.49
CA ARG A 722 0.30 25.41 -3.33
C ARG A 722 1.78 25.51 -2.96
N ASP A 723 2.20 24.58 -2.10
CA ASP A 723 3.53 24.49 -1.49
C ASP A 723 4.47 23.57 -2.30
N ASN A 724 4.00 23.01 -3.42
CA ASN A 724 4.80 22.17 -4.31
C ASN A 724 5.64 23.05 -5.26
N PRO A 725 6.97 22.93 -5.30
CA PRO A 725 7.82 23.77 -6.15
C PRO A 725 7.59 23.57 -7.66
N ARG A 726 6.92 22.50 -8.08
CA ARG A 726 6.53 22.27 -9.47
C ARG A 726 5.27 23.06 -9.83
N ASN A 727 5.26 23.66 -11.02
CA ASN A 727 4.07 24.31 -11.61
C ASN A 727 3.45 23.52 -12.77
N VAL A 728 4.22 22.65 -13.43
CA VAL A 728 3.74 21.87 -14.59
C VAL A 728 3.33 20.46 -14.18
N TYR A 729 2.14 20.06 -14.62
CA TYR A 729 1.52 18.77 -14.34
C TYR A 729 0.63 18.33 -15.51
N SER A 730 0.46 17.01 -15.65
CA SER A 730 -0.62 16.43 -16.47
C SER A 730 -2.00 16.94 -16.01
N LYS A 731 -2.75 17.51 -16.95
CA LYS A 731 -4.13 17.95 -16.76
C LYS A 731 -5.06 16.81 -16.36
N LYS A 732 -4.89 15.64 -16.98
CA LYS A 732 -5.68 14.43 -16.72
C LYS A 732 -5.46 13.93 -15.29
N SER A 733 -4.21 13.94 -14.83
CA SER A 733 -3.84 13.59 -13.46
C SER A 733 -4.35 14.59 -12.42
N LEU A 734 -4.25 15.90 -12.68
CA LEU A 734 -4.84 16.91 -11.78
C LEU A 734 -6.36 16.78 -11.71
N ALA A 735 -7.04 16.55 -12.84
CA ALA A 735 -8.46 16.28 -12.88
C ALA A 735 -8.82 15.03 -12.05
N ALA A 736 -8.01 13.98 -12.14
CA ALA A 736 -8.22 12.75 -11.40
C ALA A 736 -8.08 12.92 -9.89
N LEU A 737 -7.02 13.60 -9.43
CA LEU A 737 -6.85 13.97 -8.02
C LEU A 737 -8.04 14.80 -7.50
N CYS A 738 -8.54 15.75 -8.30
CA CYS A 738 -9.73 16.53 -7.92
C CYS A 738 -10.95 15.63 -7.71
N ARG A 739 -11.21 14.68 -8.60
CA ARG A 739 -12.36 13.77 -8.51
C ARG A 739 -12.27 12.82 -7.32
N LEU A 740 -11.10 12.24 -7.07
CA LEU A 740 -10.83 11.40 -5.91
C LEU A 740 -11.07 12.14 -4.58
N VAL A 741 -10.80 13.44 -4.53
CA VAL A 741 -11.04 14.32 -3.37
C VAL A 741 -12.50 14.75 -3.24
N ILE A 742 -13.20 15.03 -4.35
CA ILE A 742 -14.59 15.51 -4.33
C ILE A 742 -15.60 14.38 -4.07
N GLN A 743 -15.34 13.17 -4.58
CA GLN A 743 -16.29 12.04 -4.60
C GLN A 743 -15.70 10.73 -4.01
N PRO A 744 -15.07 10.74 -2.83
CA PRO A 744 -14.35 9.59 -2.28
C PRO A 744 -15.22 8.33 -2.07
N GLU A 745 -16.54 8.46 -2.02
CA GLU A 745 -17.51 7.36 -1.96
C GLU A 745 -17.63 6.54 -3.26
N GLU A 746 -17.22 7.08 -4.42
CA GLU A 746 -17.20 6.33 -5.70
C GLU A 746 -16.00 5.38 -5.81
N TYR A 747 -14.98 5.55 -4.97
CA TYR A 747 -13.70 4.85 -5.05
C TYR A 747 -13.42 3.97 -3.81
N PHE A 748 -13.87 4.41 -2.63
CA PHE A 748 -13.50 3.78 -1.37
C PHE A 748 -14.73 3.27 -0.60
N ARG A 749 -14.75 1.97 -0.33
CA ARG A 749 -15.86 1.27 0.37
C ARG A 749 -15.86 1.50 1.88
N GLY A 750 -14.67 1.65 2.46
CA GLY A 750 -14.46 1.82 3.90
C GLY A 750 -15.02 3.13 4.42
N LYS A 751 -15.50 3.13 5.67
CA LYS A 751 -15.63 4.34 6.48
C LYS A 751 -14.46 4.36 7.44
N VAL A 752 -13.60 5.36 7.26
CA VAL A 752 -12.33 5.46 7.96
C VAL A 752 -12.47 6.63 8.91
N GLU A 753 -12.38 6.34 10.21
CA GLU A 753 -12.50 7.37 11.23
C GLU A 753 -11.13 8.01 11.45
N ASP A 754 -10.98 9.24 10.95
CA ASP A 754 -9.81 10.08 11.17
C ASP A 754 -9.55 10.23 12.70
N PRO A 755 -8.39 9.81 13.22
CA PRO A 755 -8.11 9.80 14.64
C PRO A 755 -8.06 11.22 15.24
N ASP A 756 -7.56 12.20 14.49
CA ASP A 756 -7.53 13.61 14.90
C ASP A 756 -8.97 14.17 14.93
N LEU A 757 -9.84 13.75 14.02
CA LEU A 757 -11.26 14.10 14.04
C LEU A 757 -11.98 13.56 15.29
N VAL A 758 -11.60 12.39 15.81
CA VAL A 758 -12.11 11.88 17.10
C VAL A 758 -11.70 12.80 18.25
N VAL A 759 -10.46 13.31 18.23
CA VAL A 759 -9.97 14.27 19.23
C VAL A 759 -10.72 15.60 19.11
N LYS A 760 -10.90 16.12 17.88
CA LYS A 760 -11.68 17.33 17.59
C LYS A 760 -13.12 17.22 18.09
N LYS A 761 -13.84 16.13 17.73
CA LYS A 761 -15.19 15.84 18.20
C LYS A 761 -15.28 15.75 19.73
N LYS A 762 -14.29 15.17 20.41
CA LYS A 762 -14.25 15.11 21.89
C LYS A 762 -14.07 16.49 22.52
N LYS A 763 -13.14 17.30 22.02
CA LYS A 763 -12.86 18.66 22.52
C LYS A 763 -13.99 19.66 22.21
N LYS A 764 -14.63 19.56 21.03
CA LYS A 764 -15.72 20.44 20.58
C LYS A 764 -17.15 19.97 20.92
N LYS A 765 -17.28 18.89 21.71
CA LYS A 765 -18.58 18.25 22.05
C LYS A 765 -19.59 19.20 22.73
N SER A 766 -19.12 20.27 23.37
CA SER A 766 -19.95 21.31 24.00
C SER A 766 -20.49 22.38 23.04
N GLU A 767 -19.91 22.50 21.84
CA GLU A 767 -20.16 23.63 20.94
C GLU A 767 -21.01 23.25 19.71
N MET A 768 -20.87 22.02 19.19
CA MET A 768 -21.54 21.60 17.95
C MET A 768 -22.04 20.14 18.00
N PRO A 769 -23.10 19.78 17.25
CA PRO A 769 -23.46 18.39 17.04
C PRO A 769 -22.31 17.61 16.39
N ALA A 770 -21.97 16.44 16.93
CA ALA A 770 -20.80 15.66 16.48
C ALA A 770 -20.85 15.21 15.00
N ALA A 771 -22.02 15.27 14.36
CA ALA A 771 -22.21 15.00 12.93
C ALA A 771 -21.82 16.18 12.01
N MET A 772 -21.73 17.41 12.55
CA MET A 772 -21.31 18.61 11.83
C MET A 772 -19.81 18.93 12.02
N VAL A 773 -19.13 18.22 12.92
CA VAL A 773 -17.69 18.38 13.11
C VAL A 773 -16.97 17.59 12.03
N VAL A 774 -16.34 18.33 11.11
CA VAL A 774 -15.39 17.84 10.09
C VAL A 774 -14.03 18.50 10.32
N MET A 775 -12.99 18.02 9.64
CA MET A 775 -11.67 18.66 9.66
C MET A 775 -11.60 19.76 8.59
N ALA A 776 -11.03 20.91 8.94
CA ALA A 776 -11.00 22.09 8.08
C ALA A 776 -10.05 21.91 6.88
N ASP A 777 -9.02 21.08 7.03
CA ASP A 777 -8.14 20.66 5.92
C ASP A 777 -8.89 19.84 4.86
N VAL A 778 -9.85 19.00 5.26
CA VAL A 778 -10.72 18.25 4.35
C VAL A 778 -11.69 19.18 3.62
N GLU A 779 -12.31 20.12 4.33
CA GLU A 779 -13.19 21.13 3.69
C GLU A 779 -12.42 21.99 2.68
N LEU A 780 -11.21 22.42 3.05
CA LEU A 780 -10.30 23.17 2.18
C LEU A 780 -9.91 22.34 0.95
N ALA A 781 -9.49 21.08 1.12
CA ALA A 781 -9.14 20.20 0.00
C ALA A 781 -10.31 20.03 -0.98
N ILE A 782 -11.53 19.83 -0.48
CA ILE A 782 -12.74 19.70 -1.31
C ILE A 782 -13.06 21.01 -2.05
N LYS A 783 -12.88 22.17 -1.41
CA LYS A 783 -13.02 23.48 -2.08
C LYS A 783 -12.02 23.60 -3.23
N ASN A 784 -10.73 23.39 -2.96
CA ASN A 784 -9.68 23.66 -3.93
C ASN A 784 -9.69 22.65 -5.09
N ALA A 785 -10.10 21.41 -4.83
CA ALA A 785 -10.39 20.43 -5.87
C ALA A 785 -11.51 20.90 -6.81
N LYS A 786 -12.59 21.51 -6.30
CA LYS A 786 -13.68 22.06 -7.13
C LYS A 786 -13.23 23.26 -7.93
N ASP A 787 -12.54 24.20 -7.29
CA ASP A 787 -12.07 25.43 -7.92
C ASP A 787 -11.01 25.13 -9.00
N LEU A 788 -10.10 24.18 -8.75
CA LEU A 788 -9.15 23.69 -9.75
C LEU A 788 -9.88 22.97 -10.89
N LEU A 789 -10.74 21.98 -10.60
CA LEU A 789 -11.44 21.22 -11.63
C LEU A 789 -12.29 22.10 -12.56
N ALA A 790 -12.89 23.18 -12.04
CA ALA A 790 -13.60 24.18 -12.83
C ALA A 790 -12.68 24.97 -13.79
N ARG A 791 -11.42 25.22 -13.40
CA ARG A 791 -10.42 25.91 -14.23
C ARG A 791 -9.72 25.00 -15.23
N LEU A 792 -9.66 23.70 -14.96
CA LEU A 792 -9.11 22.71 -15.89
C LEU A 792 -9.95 22.56 -17.18
N ASP A 793 -11.19 23.07 -17.22
CA ASP A 793 -12.14 22.93 -18.35
C ASP A 793 -12.24 21.48 -18.86
N VAL A 794 -12.41 20.55 -17.91
CA VAL A 794 -12.49 19.13 -18.21
C VAL A 794 -13.89 18.81 -18.70
N ARG A 795 -14.00 18.46 -20.00
CA ARG A 795 -15.24 18.00 -20.62
C ARG A 795 -15.90 16.92 -19.77
N ALA A 796 -17.17 17.09 -19.43
CA ALA A 796 -17.96 16.10 -18.69
C ALA A 796 -17.90 14.69 -19.34
N PRO A 797 -17.90 13.60 -18.56
CA PRO A 797 -17.81 12.25 -19.11
C PRO A 797 -19.07 11.89 -19.89
N SER A 798 -18.93 10.95 -20.82
CA SER A 798 -20.03 10.48 -21.68
C SER A 798 -19.98 8.96 -21.83
N ASP A 799 -21.06 8.35 -22.32
CA ASP A 799 -21.13 6.89 -22.49
C ASP A 799 -20.06 6.33 -23.45
N GLU A 800 -19.59 7.16 -24.40
CA GLU A 800 -18.55 6.83 -25.39
C GLU A 800 -17.12 7.14 -24.92
N TRP A 801 -16.95 7.91 -23.83
CA TRP A 801 -15.64 8.45 -23.44
C TRP A 801 -15.58 8.81 -21.94
N ASP A 802 -14.66 8.17 -21.22
CA ASP A 802 -14.32 8.55 -19.85
C ASP A 802 -13.09 9.47 -19.82
N ILE A 803 -13.24 10.62 -19.14
CA ILE A 803 -12.19 11.63 -18.88
C ILE A 803 -10.82 11.03 -18.53
N VAL A 804 -10.84 9.99 -17.69
CA VAL A 804 -9.67 9.45 -17.00
C VAL A 804 -9.03 8.33 -17.80
N LEU A 805 -9.76 7.79 -18.77
CA LEU A 805 -9.19 6.91 -19.77
C LEU A 805 -8.71 7.73 -20.97
N GLY A 806 -9.38 8.81 -21.38
CA GLY A 806 -8.83 9.76 -22.35
C GLY A 806 -8.42 9.08 -23.67
N ASP A 807 -7.13 9.11 -24.01
CA ASP A 807 -6.56 8.36 -25.13
C ASP A 807 -5.82 7.04 -24.75
N GLY A 808 -6.06 6.55 -23.53
CA GLY A 808 -5.57 5.28 -23.00
C GLY A 808 -5.31 5.34 -21.50
N PHE A 809 -5.29 4.19 -20.83
CA PHE A 809 -4.96 4.11 -19.40
C PHE A 809 -3.58 4.73 -19.07
N TYR A 810 -2.61 4.57 -19.98
CA TYR A 810 -1.22 5.06 -19.84
C TYR A 810 -0.96 6.42 -20.51
N ASP A 811 -1.99 7.06 -21.05
CA ASP A 811 -1.89 8.42 -21.59
C ASP A 811 -2.05 9.44 -20.44
N PRO A 812 -1.07 10.31 -20.15
CA PRO A 812 -1.23 11.36 -19.17
C PRO A 812 -1.99 12.59 -19.70
N GLY A 813 -2.32 12.66 -20.99
CA GLY A 813 -2.91 13.84 -21.60
C GLY A 813 -1.94 15.04 -21.68
N GLU A 814 -2.48 16.24 -21.90
CA GLU A 814 -1.69 17.47 -22.01
C GLU A 814 -1.12 17.94 -20.66
N ASP A 815 0.10 18.48 -20.69
CA ASP A 815 0.68 19.22 -19.57
C ASP A 815 0.10 20.63 -19.49
N ILE A 816 -0.12 21.11 -18.26
CA ILE A 816 -0.56 22.47 -17.97
C ILE A 816 0.30 23.11 -16.88
N ASP A 817 0.52 24.42 -16.99
CA ASP A 817 1.15 25.23 -15.95
C ASP A 817 0.06 25.80 -15.02
N ILE A 818 0.11 25.48 -13.73
CA ILE A 818 -0.85 25.96 -12.72
C ILE A 818 -0.38 27.21 -11.97
N SER A 819 0.72 27.86 -12.36
CA SER A 819 1.26 29.04 -11.67
C SER A 819 0.27 30.20 -11.62
N GLU A 820 -0.38 30.52 -12.74
CA GLU A 820 -1.43 31.54 -12.81
C GLU A 820 -2.64 31.19 -11.92
N ILE A 821 -3.01 29.91 -11.89
CA ILE A 821 -4.15 29.40 -11.11
C ILE A 821 -3.84 29.38 -9.62
N ARG A 822 -2.58 29.14 -9.24
CA ARG A 822 -2.15 28.97 -7.85
C ARG A 822 -2.46 30.20 -7.00
N HIS A 823 -2.25 31.41 -7.52
CA HIS A 823 -2.50 32.63 -6.74
C HIS A 823 -3.99 32.87 -6.42
N ASP A 824 -4.91 32.20 -7.10
CA ASP A 824 -6.35 32.36 -6.88
C ASP A 824 -6.99 31.22 -6.05
N LEU A 825 -6.32 30.07 -5.94
CA LEU A 825 -6.84 28.91 -5.21
C LEU A 825 -6.61 29.01 -3.69
N TRP A 826 -5.62 29.78 -3.24
CA TRP A 826 -5.03 29.75 -1.90
C TRP A 826 -4.94 31.13 -1.27
#